data_AF-A0A1G7YBM1-F1
#
_entry.id   AF-A0A1G7YBM1-F1
#
_cell.length_a   1.000
_cell.length_b   1.000
_cell.length_c   1.000
_cell.angle_alpha   90.00
_cell.angle_beta   90.00
_cell.angle_gamma   90.00
#
_symmetry.space_group_name_H-M   'P 1'
#
loop_
_entity.id
_entity.type
_entity.pdbx_description
1 polymer ?
#
loop_
_entity_poly.entity_id
_entity_poly.type
_entity_poly.pdbx_seq_one_letter_code
_entity_poly.pdbx_strand_id
1 'polypeptide(L)'
;MAVSDVNTASATAGGAGRHRIASCWYWVLLGLLGACLLPWHAQADGRWLLPPALLLGEPASMAGAVLLLQSRDGGALPPLLLPLLLGWAAWRRRPPAVALLLAGAAGLLWLGLCAFAASGASMGPGQLACAASLLSCLALGLSQRGYFGGDAFVAGTVLSISLLVGVFTLVPTAAMLSHAFDDGRGGHTWTAPLRLLYSGYLWSGACLTGAGRCGTVWTTLFIAAVSALLCTLVGFALALQMARVRGPLARVVQWLSVLPLIAPPFVVGLAFILLFGRSGLFNTLLESWFGIVPGRWIYGVQGILLAQLFTFTPVACLVLRGVVEGISPALDEAAQTLRAGPYQRFFSITLPLAKPGLTSAFLICFVESLTDFGNPILLGGNTEVLATDIFFAIVGAQQDVGRAASLSALLLGLTLVALWLQRRVLGKASYATIGGKGAATRHAPLPVSLQRACGSAAILWSALTLLVFMLVLVGGFVVNWGRDYRPSMVHYLNAFGVTPGAADPLTGVAWESLLGTLGMALLVAPLGAVLGLLAGWVISRQQFPGKRLFEAFSFLPLAVPGTVIGVAYVLSFNGPPLELTGGAAIIVICLLCRNLPVLVQTTVAALAQVERSLGEASLTLGASNWQTLLRIELPLLRQALTGSLIYGFVRAMTTITAVIFLVSAGHELATTFIINRVINGDYGLAVAYSTLLIGLSLVVVAVVQRLAGRRRAGPAAGPGGIPIHVS
;
A
#
# COMPACT_ATOMS: atom_id res chain seq x y z
N MET A 1 31.35 36.25 -7.29
CA MET A 1 32.72 36.08 -6.79
C MET A 1 32.67 35.90 -5.29
N ALA A 2 32.91 34.67 -4.83
CA ALA A 2 33.39 34.26 -3.51
C ALA A 2 33.09 32.75 -3.39
N VAL A 3 33.81 31.97 -4.19
CA VAL A 3 33.95 30.51 -4.07
C VAL A 3 35.35 30.32 -3.52
N SER A 4 35.47 30.18 -2.21
CA SER A 4 36.63 29.61 -1.51
C SER A 4 36.42 29.88 -0.02
N ASP A 5 35.92 28.88 0.72
CA ASP A 5 36.24 28.63 2.13
C ASP A 5 35.42 27.42 2.61
N VAL A 6 35.68 26.28 1.96
CA VAL A 6 35.27 24.96 2.44
C VAL A 6 36.51 24.07 2.39
N ASN A 7 37.47 24.29 3.30
CA ASN A 7 38.61 23.36 3.44
C ASN A 7 39.42 23.51 4.74
N THR A 8 38.80 23.75 5.88
CA THR A 8 39.51 23.76 7.19
C THR A 8 38.71 23.18 8.35
N ALA A 9 37.98 22.08 8.12
CA ALA A 9 37.36 21.28 9.19
C ALA A 9 37.75 19.78 9.12
N SER A 10 38.98 19.47 8.73
CA SER A 10 39.49 18.10 8.58
C SER A 10 40.22 17.53 9.80
N ALA A 11 40.25 18.23 10.95
CA ALA A 11 41.09 17.86 12.10
C ALA A 11 40.38 17.20 13.30
N THR A 12 39.05 17.03 13.29
CA THR A 12 38.31 16.34 14.39
C THR A 12 37.83 14.92 14.04
N ALA A 13 38.34 14.34 12.95
CA ALA A 13 37.92 13.04 12.40
C ALA A 13 38.47 11.78 13.12
N GLY A 14 39.08 11.91 14.30
CA GLY A 14 39.70 10.81 15.04
C GLY A 14 38.71 9.78 15.62
N GLY A 15 37.58 10.26 16.18
CA GLY A 15 36.55 9.40 16.79
C GLY A 15 35.57 8.79 15.78
N ALA A 16 35.17 9.56 14.77
CA ALA A 16 34.25 9.11 13.72
C ALA A 16 34.87 8.03 12.79
N GLY A 17 36.19 8.04 12.62
CA GLY A 17 36.91 7.05 11.80
C GLY A 17 36.85 5.63 12.35
N ARG A 18 36.90 5.44 13.68
CA ARG A 18 36.87 4.10 14.32
C ARG A 18 35.50 3.43 14.20
N HIS A 19 34.40 4.17 14.37
CA HIS A 19 33.05 3.62 14.21
C HIS A 19 32.74 3.20 12.77
N ARG A 20 33.24 3.93 11.77
CA ARG A 20 33.08 3.59 10.35
C ARG A 20 33.80 2.28 10.00
N ILE A 21 35.01 2.07 10.53
CA ILE A 21 35.81 0.86 10.29
C ILE A 21 35.18 -0.39 10.94
N ALA A 22 34.63 -0.26 12.15
CA ALA A 22 33.93 -1.36 12.81
C ALA A 22 32.65 -1.78 12.07
N SER A 23 31.89 -0.83 11.52
CA SER A 23 30.64 -1.13 10.79
C SER A 23 30.86 -1.93 9.49
N CYS A 24 31.96 -1.67 8.77
CA CYS A 24 32.30 -2.39 7.54
C CYS A 24 32.59 -3.87 7.80
N TRP A 25 33.23 -4.17 8.93
CA TRP A 25 33.60 -5.54 9.31
C TRP A 25 32.38 -6.44 9.47
N TYR A 26 31.34 -5.96 10.15
CA TYR A 26 30.13 -6.74 10.39
C TYR A 26 29.43 -7.14 9.08
N TRP A 27 29.36 -6.24 8.10
CA TRP A 27 28.74 -6.53 6.81
C TRP A 27 29.55 -7.48 5.95
N VAL A 28 30.88 -7.33 5.91
CA VAL A 28 31.76 -8.27 5.17
C VAL A 28 31.73 -9.65 5.82
N LEU A 29 31.76 -9.73 7.15
CA LEU A 29 31.63 -10.97 7.89
C LEU A 29 30.26 -11.62 7.68
N LEU A 30 29.18 -10.85 7.65
CA LEU A 30 27.84 -11.35 7.32
C LEU A 30 27.77 -11.91 5.89
N GLY A 31 28.40 -11.26 4.92
CA GLY A 31 28.49 -11.76 3.55
C GLY A 31 29.29 -13.06 3.46
N LEU A 32 30.44 -13.13 4.12
CA LEU A 32 31.28 -14.34 4.15
C LEU A 32 30.60 -15.50 4.88
N LEU A 33 29.98 -15.26 6.03
CA LEU A 33 29.20 -16.27 6.74
C LEU A 33 27.99 -16.72 5.93
N GLY A 34 27.31 -15.79 5.24
CA GLY A 34 26.21 -16.11 4.34
C GLY A 34 26.65 -17.01 3.19
N ALA A 35 27.79 -16.71 2.54
CA ALA A 35 28.35 -17.53 1.47
C ALA A 35 28.77 -18.94 1.94
N CYS A 36 29.22 -19.07 3.20
CA CYS A 36 29.72 -20.33 3.73
C CYS A 36 28.63 -21.20 4.39
N LEU A 37 27.65 -20.59 5.06
CA LEU A 37 26.69 -21.30 5.92
C LEU A 37 25.28 -21.41 5.32
N LEU A 38 24.91 -20.55 4.37
CA LEU A 38 23.57 -20.53 3.80
C LEU A 38 23.56 -21.13 2.39
N PRO A 39 22.45 -21.77 1.99
CA PRO A 39 22.27 -22.25 0.63
C PRO A 39 22.49 -21.14 -0.40
N TRP A 40 23.38 -21.40 -1.36
CA TRP A 40 23.67 -20.47 -2.43
C TRP A 40 22.53 -20.36 -3.46
N HIS A 41 21.87 -21.48 -3.75
CA HIS A 41 20.68 -21.54 -4.60
C HIS A 41 19.44 -21.79 -3.74
N ALA A 42 18.27 -21.33 -4.21
CA ALA A 42 17.03 -21.63 -3.52
C ALA A 42 16.71 -23.14 -3.63
N GLN A 43 16.15 -23.71 -2.56
CA GLN A 43 15.75 -25.12 -2.52
C GLN A 43 14.33 -25.27 -3.07
N ALA A 44 14.06 -26.40 -3.75
CA ALA A 44 12.79 -26.68 -4.42
C ALA A 44 11.53 -26.61 -3.52
N ASP A 45 11.71 -26.76 -2.20
CA ASP A 45 10.60 -26.72 -1.22
C ASP A 45 10.18 -25.29 -0.82
N GLY A 46 10.75 -24.24 -1.41
CA GLY A 46 10.41 -22.84 -1.10
C GLY A 46 10.77 -22.41 0.33
N ARG A 47 11.54 -23.23 1.06
CA ARG A 47 12.02 -22.94 2.42
C ARG A 47 13.31 -22.13 2.36
N TRP A 48 13.22 -20.87 2.79
CA TRP A 48 14.35 -19.94 2.89
C TRP A 48 15.15 -20.07 4.20
N LEU A 49 14.68 -20.92 5.11
CA LEU A 49 15.31 -21.22 6.39
C LEU A 49 15.91 -22.63 6.37
N LEU A 50 17.07 -22.76 7.02
CA LEU A 50 17.78 -24.02 7.21
C LEU A 50 16.83 -25.08 7.82
N PRO A 51 16.64 -26.26 7.22
CA PRO A 51 15.88 -27.33 7.85
C PRO A 51 16.59 -27.81 9.13
N PRO A 52 15.85 -28.29 10.16
CA PRO A 52 16.44 -28.97 11.32
C PRO A 52 17.26 -30.22 10.95
N ALA A 53 17.08 -30.72 9.73
CA ALA A 53 17.81 -31.84 9.14
C ALA A 53 19.33 -31.59 8.99
N LEU A 54 19.81 -30.38 9.26
CA LEU A 54 21.25 -30.09 9.36
C LEU A 54 21.98 -30.91 10.44
N LEU A 55 21.27 -31.53 11.38
CA LEU A 55 21.85 -32.43 12.38
C LEU A 55 22.06 -33.87 11.87
N LEU A 56 21.55 -34.25 10.69
CA LEU A 56 21.48 -35.65 10.23
C LEU A 56 22.16 -35.97 8.88
N GLY A 57 22.93 -35.04 8.28
CA GLY A 57 23.96 -35.42 7.30
C GLY A 57 23.52 -35.73 5.87
N GLU A 58 22.46 -35.08 5.35
CA GLU A 58 22.08 -35.17 3.92
C GLU A 58 22.98 -34.25 3.05
N PRO A 59 23.82 -34.81 2.13
CA PRO A 59 24.80 -34.04 1.36
C PRO A 59 24.18 -33.06 0.36
N ALA A 60 22.93 -33.28 -0.08
CA ALA A 60 22.22 -32.39 -0.99
C ALA A 60 21.82 -31.04 -0.35
N SER A 61 21.82 -30.95 0.99
CA SER A 61 21.46 -29.74 1.73
C SER A 61 22.67 -28.85 2.10
N MET A 62 23.89 -29.30 1.82
CA MET A 62 25.14 -28.61 2.19
C MET A 62 25.64 -27.60 1.14
N ALA A 63 24.78 -26.73 0.61
CA ALA A 63 25.19 -25.73 -0.39
C ALA A 63 25.90 -24.50 0.24
N GLY A 64 26.95 -24.72 1.03
CA GLY A 64 27.96 -23.73 1.39
C GLY A 64 29.16 -23.80 0.41
N ALA A 65 29.94 -22.72 0.30
CA ALA A 65 31.04 -22.50 -0.67
C ALA A 65 31.94 -23.70 -1.03
N VAL A 66 32.06 -24.71 -0.16
CA VAL A 66 32.86 -25.94 -0.34
C VAL A 66 32.33 -26.87 -1.45
N LEU A 67 31.01 -27.00 -1.63
CA LEU A 67 30.40 -27.87 -2.66
C LEU A 67 30.26 -27.16 -4.03
N LEU A 68 30.11 -25.84 -4.06
CA LEU A 68 30.09 -25.07 -5.31
C LEU A 68 31.44 -25.09 -6.04
N LEU A 69 32.55 -25.06 -5.31
CA LEU A 69 33.90 -25.23 -5.87
C LEU A 69 34.10 -26.62 -6.51
N GLN A 70 33.27 -27.61 -6.15
CA GLN A 70 33.28 -28.96 -6.75
C GLN A 70 32.24 -29.13 -7.88
N SER A 71 31.33 -28.17 -8.06
CA SER A 71 30.28 -28.18 -9.10
C SER A 71 30.75 -27.51 -10.39
N ARG A 72 30.11 -27.85 -11.54
CA ARG A 72 30.37 -27.21 -12.84
C ARG A 72 30.12 -25.69 -12.84
N ASP A 73 29.38 -25.18 -11.87
CA ASP A 73 29.06 -23.75 -11.68
C ASP A 73 30.03 -23.02 -10.71
N GLY A 74 31.11 -23.69 -10.29
CA GLY A 74 32.13 -23.17 -9.37
C GLY A 74 32.90 -21.94 -9.85
N GLY A 75 32.70 -21.49 -11.09
CA GLY A 75 33.27 -20.25 -11.63
C GLY A 75 32.62 -18.96 -11.10
N ALA A 76 31.45 -19.04 -10.46
CA ALA A 76 30.71 -17.86 -9.97
C ALA A 76 31.23 -17.30 -8.63
N LEU A 77 31.82 -18.15 -7.78
CA LEU A 77 32.31 -17.80 -6.42
C LEU A 77 33.68 -17.09 -6.38
N PRO A 78 34.71 -17.49 -7.15
CA PRO A 78 36.04 -16.88 -7.08
C PRO A 78 36.06 -15.36 -7.37
N PRO A 79 35.29 -14.82 -8.35
CA PRO A 79 35.22 -13.37 -8.59
C PRO A 79 34.46 -12.60 -7.51
N LEU A 80 33.69 -13.29 -6.66
CA LEU A 80 32.85 -12.73 -5.59
C LEU A 80 33.57 -12.69 -4.24
N LEU A 81 34.43 -13.69 -4.01
CA LEU A 81 35.35 -13.71 -2.89
C LEU A 81 36.42 -12.63 -3.03
N LEU A 82 36.87 -12.29 -4.25
CA LEU A 82 37.87 -11.23 -4.48
C LEU A 82 37.44 -9.85 -3.92
N PRO A 83 36.25 -9.30 -4.21
CA PRO A 83 35.78 -8.03 -3.64
C PRO A 83 35.51 -8.11 -2.13
N LEU A 84 35.04 -9.25 -1.60
CA LEU A 84 34.87 -9.46 -0.15
C LEU A 84 36.23 -9.53 0.58
N LEU A 85 37.20 -10.22 0.00
CA LEU A 85 38.58 -10.33 0.52
C LEU A 85 39.37 -9.04 0.33
N LEU A 86 39.13 -8.26 -0.73
CA LEU A 86 39.68 -6.91 -0.89
C LEU A 86 39.08 -5.95 0.14
N GLY A 87 37.78 -6.06 0.43
CA GLY A 87 37.15 -5.35 1.55
C GLY A 87 37.78 -5.73 2.89
N TRP A 88 38.04 -7.02 3.11
CA TRP A 88 38.72 -7.55 4.30
C TRP A 88 40.20 -7.12 4.41
N ALA A 89 40.95 -7.15 3.32
CA ALA A 89 42.35 -6.71 3.29
C ALA A 89 42.45 -5.18 3.48
N ALA A 90 41.50 -4.43 2.92
CA ALA A 90 41.42 -2.99 3.08
C ALA A 90 40.99 -2.56 4.49
N TRP A 91 40.30 -3.41 5.26
CA TRP A 91 39.99 -3.15 6.67
C TRP A 91 41.26 -2.95 7.53
N ARG A 92 42.38 -3.59 7.18
CA ARG A 92 43.67 -3.40 7.87
C ARG A 92 44.33 -2.04 7.61
N ARG A 93 43.97 -1.34 6.53
CA ARG A 93 44.54 -0.04 6.13
C ARG A 93 43.46 0.80 5.45
N ARG A 94 42.84 1.75 6.19
CA ARG A 94 41.81 2.72 5.72
C ARG A 94 41.55 2.61 4.20
N PRO A 95 40.54 1.82 3.76
CA PRO A 95 40.38 1.50 2.35
C PRO A 95 40.33 2.77 1.50
N PRO A 96 40.99 2.82 0.34
CA PRO A 96 40.70 3.88 -0.61
C PRO A 96 39.23 3.74 -1.04
N ALA A 97 38.47 4.82 -0.96
CA ALA A 97 37.03 4.83 -1.28
C ALA A 97 36.71 4.20 -2.64
N VAL A 98 37.62 4.34 -3.60
CA VAL A 98 37.52 3.77 -4.96
C VAL A 98 37.48 2.24 -4.94
N ALA A 99 38.27 1.60 -4.08
CA ALA A 99 38.29 0.14 -3.98
C ALA A 99 36.97 -0.41 -3.43
N LEU A 100 36.38 0.25 -2.43
CA LEU A 100 35.07 -0.15 -1.89
C LEU A 100 33.95 0.04 -2.92
N LEU A 101 34.00 1.13 -3.70
CA LEU A 101 33.05 1.38 -4.78
C LEU A 101 33.14 0.33 -5.88
N LEU A 102 34.35 0.06 -6.37
CA LEU A 102 34.56 -0.94 -7.42
C LEU A 102 34.20 -2.34 -6.92
N ALA A 103 34.60 -2.71 -5.70
CA ALA A 103 34.27 -4.00 -5.10
C ALA A 103 32.75 -4.18 -4.95
N GLY A 104 32.05 -3.19 -4.40
CA GLY A 104 30.60 -3.22 -4.23
C GLY A 104 29.85 -3.24 -5.57
N ALA A 105 30.20 -2.35 -6.50
CA ALA A 105 29.52 -2.25 -7.79
C ALA A 105 29.80 -3.46 -8.70
N ALA A 106 31.05 -3.88 -8.83
CA ALA A 106 31.41 -5.04 -9.64
C ALA A 106 30.85 -6.34 -9.04
N GLY A 107 30.86 -6.47 -7.71
CA GLY A 107 30.28 -7.63 -7.03
C GLY A 107 28.75 -7.71 -7.21
N LEU A 108 28.02 -6.60 -7.10
CA LEU A 108 26.57 -6.57 -7.35
C LEU A 108 26.23 -6.85 -8.81
N LEU A 109 26.99 -6.28 -9.76
CA LEU A 109 26.83 -6.57 -11.19
C LEU A 109 27.11 -8.04 -11.49
N TRP A 110 28.16 -8.60 -10.90
CA TRP A 110 28.51 -10.01 -11.05
C TRP A 110 27.42 -10.93 -10.48
N LEU A 111 26.91 -10.65 -9.27
CA LEU A 111 25.78 -11.37 -8.69
C LEU A 111 24.55 -11.33 -9.62
N GLY A 112 24.24 -10.15 -10.16
CA GLY A 112 23.14 -10.00 -11.12
C GLY A 112 23.36 -10.83 -12.38
N LEU A 113 24.54 -10.76 -12.99
CA LEU A 113 24.89 -11.54 -14.17
C LEU A 113 24.84 -13.05 -13.91
N CYS A 114 25.38 -13.52 -12.78
CA CYS A 114 25.30 -14.93 -12.39
C CYS A 114 23.84 -15.36 -12.22
N ALA A 115 22.99 -14.51 -11.64
CA ALA A 115 21.59 -14.83 -11.45
C ALA A 115 20.82 -14.98 -12.79
N PHE A 116 21.20 -14.21 -13.82
CA PHE A 116 20.63 -14.34 -15.17
C PHE A 116 21.29 -15.46 -16.01
N ALA A 117 22.58 -15.75 -15.77
CA ALA A 117 23.34 -16.75 -16.52
C ALA A 117 23.17 -18.18 -15.99
N ALA A 118 22.81 -18.35 -14.71
CA ALA A 118 22.55 -19.65 -14.11
C ALA A 118 21.30 -20.26 -14.77
N SER A 119 21.51 -21.18 -15.70
CA SER A 119 20.45 -21.87 -16.44
C SER A 119 19.62 -22.74 -15.49
N GLY A 120 18.56 -22.14 -14.92
CA GLY A 120 17.54 -22.82 -14.12
C GLY A 120 17.75 -22.84 -12.61
N ALA A 121 18.72 -22.08 -12.05
CA ALA A 121 18.95 -22.05 -10.60
C ALA A 121 18.69 -20.67 -10.00
N SER A 122 17.70 -20.57 -9.12
CA SER A 122 17.32 -19.31 -8.45
C SER A 122 18.29 -18.92 -7.32
N MET A 123 18.33 -17.62 -7.01
CA MET A 123 19.19 -17.06 -5.97
C MET A 123 18.74 -17.54 -4.59
N GLY A 124 19.65 -18.14 -3.82
CA GLY A 124 19.42 -18.54 -2.44
C GLY A 124 19.72 -17.45 -1.42
N PRO A 125 19.42 -17.70 -0.12
CA PRO A 125 19.68 -16.76 0.96
C PRO A 125 21.17 -16.40 1.12
N GLY A 126 22.10 -17.28 0.74
CA GLY A 126 23.54 -16.97 0.72
C GLY A 126 23.90 -15.87 -0.27
N GLN A 127 23.32 -15.88 -1.47
CA GLN A 127 23.52 -14.83 -2.47
C GLN A 127 22.92 -13.50 -2.02
N LEU A 128 21.76 -13.51 -1.35
CA LEU A 128 21.14 -12.31 -0.79
C LEU A 128 21.99 -11.69 0.33
N ALA A 129 22.58 -12.52 1.20
CA ALA A 129 23.51 -12.05 2.24
C ALA A 129 24.78 -11.40 1.62
N CYS A 130 25.32 -12.00 0.56
CA CYS A 130 26.41 -11.41 -0.23
C CYS A 130 26.00 -10.08 -0.87
N ALA A 131 24.80 -10.00 -1.46
CA ALA A 131 24.27 -8.76 -2.05
C ALA A 131 24.16 -7.64 -1.00
N ALA A 132 23.65 -7.95 0.19
CA ALA A 132 23.55 -6.99 1.30
C ALA A 132 24.93 -6.50 1.77
N SER A 133 25.92 -7.40 1.82
CA SER A 133 27.30 -7.06 2.14
C SER A 133 27.91 -6.11 1.10
N LEU A 134 27.78 -6.44 -0.19
CA LEU A 134 28.31 -5.64 -1.30
C LEU A 134 27.63 -4.27 -1.42
N LEU A 135 26.33 -4.21 -1.17
CA LEU A 135 25.57 -2.95 -1.09
C LEU A 135 26.08 -2.06 0.05
N SER A 136 26.43 -2.67 1.19
CA SER A 136 27.01 -1.95 2.33
C SER A 136 28.41 -1.42 2.02
N CYS A 137 29.23 -2.20 1.31
CA CYS A 137 30.53 -1.75 0.80
C CYS A 137 30.38 -0.56 -0.17
N LEU A 138 29.41 -0.63 -1.09
CA LEU A 138 29.09 0.46 -2.01
C LEU A 138 28.68 1.73 -1.25
N ALA A 139 27.80 1.59 -0.25
CA ALA A 139 27.35 2.70 0.60
C ALA A 139 28.51 3.38 1.34
N LEU A 140 29.40 2.56 1.93
CA LEU A 140 30.60 3.05 2.61
C LEU A 140 31.53 3.78 1.64
N GLY A 141 31.78 3.22 0.45
CA GLY A 141 32.58 3.85 -0.59
C GLY A 141 32.04 5.22 -1.04
N LEU A 142 30.72 5.33 -1.23
CA LEU A 142 30.07 6.60 -1.59
C LEU A 142 30.22 7.63 -0.47
N SER A 143 29.97 7.22 0.78
CA SER A 143 30.12 8.10 1.94
C SER A 143 31.55 8.62 2.11
N GLN A 144 32.58 7.81 1.82
CA GLN A 144 33.97 8.25 1.92
C GLN A 144 34.37 9.26 0.85
N ARG A 145 33.68 9.29 -0.30
CA ARG A 145 33.86 10.32 -1.33
C ARG A 145 33.11 11.62 -1.05
N GLY A 146 32.45 11.75 0.10
CA GLY A 146 31.70 12.95 0.47
C GLY A 146 30.27 13.00 -0.07
N TYR A 147 29.80 11.95 -0.77
CA TYR A 147 28.38 11.81 -1.11
C TYR A 147 27.56 11.60 0.17
N PHE A 148 26.28 12.01 0.16
CA PHE A 148 25.35 11.89 1.29
C PHE A 148 25.85 12.55 2.59
N GLY A 149 26.54 13.69 2.49
CA GLY A 149 27.14 14.37 3.66
C GLY A 149 28.24 13.56 4.35
N GLY A 150 28.77 12.54 3.66
CA GLY A 150 29.77 11.63 4.17
C GLY A 150 29.25 10.62 5.19
N ASP A 151 27.94 10.38 5.27
CA ASP A 151 27.33 9.42 6.20
C ASP A 151 26.96 8.08 5.54
N ALA A 152 27.52 6.99 6.06
CA ALA A 152 27.29 5.64 5.56
C ALA A 152 25.88 5.11 5.85
N PHE A 153 25.25 5.55 6.94
CA PHE A 153 23.88 5.16 7.29
C PHE A 153 22.87 5.75 6.29
N VAL A 154 23.05 7.03 5.94
CA VAL A 154 22.21 7.70 4.93
C VAL A 154 22.40 7.04 3.56
N ALA A 155 23.66 6.83 3.15
CA ALA A 155 23.97 6.17 1.88
C ALA A 155 23.38 4.76 1.81
N GLY A 156 23.53 3.96 2.86
CA GLY A 156 22.99 2.60 2.94
C GLY A 156 21.47 2.58 2.89
N THR A 157 20.80 3.49 3.60
CA THR A 157 19.34 3.62 3.58
C THR A 157 18.81 3.95 2.19
N VAL A 158 19.40 4.95 1.52
CA VAL A 158 19.03 5.34 0.15
C VAL A 158 19.20 4.18 -0.81
N LEU A 159 20.36 3.51 -0.77
CA LEU A 159 20.67 2.41 -1.68
C LEU A 159 19.75 1.20 -1.46
N SER A 160 19.51 0.80 -0.20
CA SER A 160 18.64 -0.33 0.13
C SER A 160 17.19 -0.11 -0.29
N ILE A 161 16.63 1.07 -0.02
CA ILE A 161 15.25 1.39 -0.43
C ILE A 161 15.16 1.52 -1.95
N SER A 162 16.15 2.13 -2.60
CA SER A 162 16.19 2.22 -4.07
C SER A 162 16.29 0.84 -4.72
N LEU A 163 17.10 -0.07 -4.16
CA LEU A 163 17.22 -1.45 -4.63
C LEU A 163 15.90 -2.21 -4.42
N LEU A 164 15.28 -2.10 -3.25
CA LEU A 164 14.00 -2.73 -2.96
C LEU A 164 12.92 -2.31 -3.97
N VAL A 165 12.74 -1.00 -4.18
CA VAL A 165 11.75 -0.49 -5.15
C VAL A 165 12.14 -0.82 -6.59
N GLY A 166 13.43 -0.77 -6.92
CA GLY A 166 13.93 -1.14 -8.24
C GLY A 166 13.62 -2.59 -8.59
N VAL A 167 14.05 -3.52 -7.73
CA VAL A 167 13.91 -4.98 -7.95
C VAL A 167 12.46 -5.44 -7.85
N PHE A 168 11.68 -4.89 -6.92
CA PHE A 168 10.33 -5.39 -6.65
C PHE A 168 9.22 -4.54 -7.26
N THR A 169 9.48 -3.35 -7.78
CA THR A 169 8.44 -2.55 -8.45
C THR A 169 8.80 -2.26 -9.90
N LEU A 170 9.99 -1.73 -10.16
CA LEU A 170 10.35 -1.30 -11.52
C LEU A 170 10.66 -2.50 -12.44
N VAL A 171 11.47 -3.45 -11.99
CA VAL A 171 11.80 -4.65 -12.79
C VAL A 171 10.55 -5.46 -13.14
N PRO A 172 9.64 -5.79 -12.20
CA PRO A 172 8.51 -6.64 -12.54
C PRO A 172 7.52 -5.94 -13.46
N THR A 173 7.31 -4.64 -13.25
CA THR A 173 6.43 -3.86 -14.13
C THR A 173 7.02 -3.72 -15.53
N ALA A 174 8.33 -3.50 -15.66
CA ALA A 174 8.99 -3.50 -16.97
C ALA A 174 8.92 -4.86 -17.67
N ALA A 175 9.15 -5.96 -16.95
CA ALA A 175 9.03 -7.32 -17.48
C ALA A 175 7.60 -7.62 -17.95
N MET A 176 6.60 -7.30 -17.12
CA MET A 176 5.19 -7.42 -17.51
C MET A 176 4.86 -6.62 -18.77
N LEU A 177 5.35 -5.38 -18.90
CA LEU A 177 5.13 -4.57 -20.08
C LEU A 177 5.84 -5.12 -21.33
N SER A 178 6.97 -5.83 -21.18
CA SER A 178 7.62 -6.49 -22.32
C SER A 178 6.78 -7.63 -22.92
N HIS A 179 5.99 -8.33 -22.10
CA HIS A 179 5.06 -9.36 -22.59
C HIS A 179 3.92 -8.80 -23.45
N ALA A 180 3.68 -7.48 -23.43
CA ALA A 180 2.67 -6.86 -24.29
C ALA A 180 3.03 -6.96 -25.78
N PHE A 181 4.30 -7.27 -26.09
CA PHE A 181 4.80 -7.46 -27.46
C PHE A 181 4.71 -8.92 -27.93
N ASP A 182 4.22 -9.85 -27.12
CA ASP A 182 4.10 -11.25 -27.48
C ASP A 182 2.84 -11.50 -28.32
N ASP A 183 2.97 -12.13 -29.48
CA ASP A 183 1.86 -12.40 -30.43
C ASP A 183 1.06 -13.68 -30.08
N GLY A 184 1.11 -14.14 -28.83
CA GLY A 184 0.45 -15.36 -28.34
C GLY A 184 0.97 -16.69 -28.91
N ARG A 185 1.80 -16.64 -29.97
CA ARG A 185 2.44 -17.79 -30.65
C ARG A 185 3.94 -17.92 -30.35
N GLY A 186 4.43 -17.20 -29.34
CA GLY A 186 5.85 -17.17 -28.96
C GLY A 186 6.75 -16.24 -29.80
N GLY A 187 6.17 -15.43 -30.69
CA GLY A 187 6.91 -14.41 -31.46
C GLY A 187 6.71 -13.00 -30.89
N HIS A 188 7.77 -12.20 -30.84
CA HIS A 188 7.67 -10.78 -30.48
C HIS A 188 7.28 -9.95 -31.70
N THR A 189 6.10 -9.32 -31.66
CA THR A 189 5.61 -8.46 -32.73
C THR A 189 5.26 -7.08 -32.18
N TRP A 190 5.92 -6.04 -32.70
CA TRP A 190 5.66 -4.64 -32.32
C TRP A 190 4.21 -4.17 -32.56
N THR A 191 3.45 -4.89 -33.40
CA THR A 191 2.06 -4.57 -33.72
C THR A 191 1.04 -5.25 -32.78
N ALA A 192 1.43 -6.26 -32.00
CA ALA A 192 0.54 -6.97 -31.08
C ALA A 192 -0.16 -6.04 -30.06
N PRO A 193 0.56 -5.14 -29.34
CA PRO A 193 -0.10 -4.25 -28.40
C PRO A 193 -0.98 -3.22 -29.10
N LEU A 194 -0.59 -2.76 -30.29
CA LEU A 194 -1.38 -1.80 -31.07
C LEU A 194 -2.71 -2.42 -31.53
N ARG A 195 -2.73 -3.68 -31.97
CA ARG A 195 -3.96 -4.37 -32.37
C ARG A 195 -4.98 -4.46 -31.23
N LEU A 196 -4.52 -4.78 -30.02
CA LEU A 196 -5.41 -4.82 -28.86
C LEU A 196 -5.85 -3.41 -28.44
N LEU A 197 -4.92 -2.45 -28.40
CA LEU A 197 -5.20 -1.07 -28.03
C LEU A 197 -6.19 -0.38 -28.97
N TYR A 198 -6.26 -0.77 -30.24
CA TYR A 198 -7.27 -0.26 -31.20
C TYR A 198 -8.46 -1.20 -31.39
N SER A 199 -8.59 -2.24 -30.57
CA SER A 199 -9.70 -3.17 -30.69
C SER A 199 -11.04 -2.49 -30.37
N GLY A 200 -12.07 -2.84 -31.17
CA GLY A 200 -13.44 -2.42 -30.91
C GLY A 200 -13.95 -2.88 -29.53
N TYR A 201 -13.38 -3.96 -28.98
CA TYR A 201 -13.69 -4.41 -27.61
C TYR A 201 -13.36 -3.35 -26.55
N LEU A 202 -12.24 -2.63 -26.69
CA LEU A 202 -11.84 -1.61 -25.70
C LEU A 202 -12.52 -0.26 -25.91
N TRP A 203 -12.70 0.16 -27.16
CA TRP A 203 -13.09 1.55 -27.50
C TRP A 203 -14.44 1.69 -28.19
N SER A 204 -15.21 0.60 -28.38
CA SER A 204 -16.51 0.71 -29.05
C SER A 204 -17.46 1.66 -28.32
N GLY A 205 -18.06 2.57 -29.09
CA GLY A 205 -19.16 3.43 -28.67
C GLY A 205 -20.54 2.82 -28.95
N ALA A 206 -20.63 1.50 -29.18
CA ALA A 206 -21.85 0.83 -29.62
C ALA A 206 -23.04 1.02 -28.65
N CYS A 207 -22.77 1.30 -27.37
CA CYS A 207 -23.79 1.64 -26.40
C CYS A 207 -24.48 2.99 -26.67
N LEU A 208 -23.80 3.96 -27.27
CA LEU A 208 -24.37 5.27 -27.58
C LEU A 208 -25.39 5.18 -28.72
N THR A 209 -25.23 4.19 -29.59
CA THR A 209 -26.12 3.93 -30.74
C THR A 209 -27.15 2.83 -30.45
N GLY A 210 -27.16 2.27 -29.24
CA GLY A 210 -28.02 1.14 -28.85
C GLY A 210 -27.65 -0.20 -29.50
N ALA A 211 -26.54 -0.27 -30.23
CA ALA A 211 -26.10 -1.44 -31.00
C ALA A 211 -25.30 -2.47 -30.18
N GLY A 212 -25.05 -2.22 -28.90
CA GLY A 212 -24.31 -3.15 -28.04
C GLY A 212 -23.79 -2.53 -26.75
N ARG A 213 -22.75 -3.12 -26.19
CA ARG A 213 -22.12 -2.70 -24.93
C ARG A 213 -21.06 -1.63 -25.20
N CYS A 214 -20.79 -0.75 -24.23
CA CYS A 214 -19.65 0.15 -24.35
C CYS A 214 -18.36 -0.65 -24.20
N GLY A 215 -17.30 -0.24 -24.88
CA GLY A 215 -15.98 -0.82 -24.66
C GLY A 215 -15.52 -0.68 -23.20
N THR A 216 -14.67 -1.61 -22.74
CA THR A 216 -14.21 -1.70 -21.35
C THR A 216 -13.59 -0.38 -20.86
N VAL A 217 -12.86 0.34 -21.73
CA VAL A 217 -12.20 1.60 -21.36
C VAL A 217 -13.23 2.67 -21.02
N TRP A 218 -14.24 2.85 -21.87
CA TRP A 218 -15.31 3.81 -21.64
C TRP A 218 -16.10 3.49 -20.38
N THR A 219 -16.41 2.20 -20.17
CA THR A 219 -17.10 1.73 -18.98
C THR A 219 -16.27 2.03 -17.71
N THR A 220 -14.98 1.73 -17.74
CA THR A 220 -14.08 1.97 -16.60
C THR A 220 -13.94 3.48 -16.31
N LEU A 221 -13.74 4.32 -17.33
CA LEU A 221 -13.63 5.77 -17.17
C LEU A 221 -14.94 6.41 -16.69
N PHE A 222 -16.09 5.94 -17.19
CA PHE A 222 -17.39 6.40 -16.75
C PHE A 222 -17.62 6.09 -15.27
N ILE A 223 -17.38 4.83 -14.86
CA ILE A 223 -17.48 4.41 -13.46
C ILE A 223 -16.54 5.25 -12.60
N ALA A 224 -15.28 5.40 -13.00
CA ALA A 224 -14.29 6.17 -12.24
C ALA A 224 -14.69 7.65 -12.08
N ALA A 225 -15.16 8.30 -13.13
CA ALA A 225 -15.58 9.70 -13.08
C ALA A 225 -16.83 9.91 -12.22
N VAL A 226 -17.83 9.04 -12.36
CA VAL A 226 -19.09 9.14 -11.60
C VAL A 226 -18.86 8.80 -10.12
N SER A 227 -18.13 7.71 -9.83
CA SER A 227 -17.74 7.35 -8.45
C SER A 227 -16.95 8.49 -7.79
N ALA A 228 -15.95 9.05 -8.48
CA ALA A 228 -15.17 10.16 -7.95
C ALA A 228 -16.02 11.40 -7.64
N LEU A 229 -16.93 11.76 -8.54
CA LEU A 229 -17.84 12.89 -8.35
C LEU A 229 -18.74 12.67 -7.13
N LEU A 230 -19.41 11.51 -7.07
CA LEU A 230 -20.33 11.19 -5.97
C LEU A 230 -19.60 11.12 -4.62
N CYS A 231 -18.45 10.45 -4.55
CA CYS A 231 -17.62 10.39 -3.34
C CYS A 231 -17.17 11.78 -2.89
N THR A 232 -16.80 12.66 -3.83
CA THR A 232 -16.39 14.03 -3.51
C THR A 232 -17.56 14.85 -2.97
N LEU A 233 -18.74 14.74 -3.58
CA LEU A 233 -19.94 15.46 -3.15
C LEU A 233 -20.40 15.01 -1.76
N VAL A 234 -20.53 13.70 -1.55
CA VAL A 234 -20.92 13.14 -0.25
C VAL A 234 -19.83 13.42 0.78
N GLY A 235 -18.56 13.17 0.46
CA GLY A 235 -17.42 13.45 1.34
C GLY A 235 -17.34 14.92 1.75
N PHE A 236 -17.64 15.87 0.84
CA PHE A 236 -17.70 17.29 1.16
C PHE A 236 -18.87 17.62 2.10
N ALA A 237 -20.04 17.05 1.87
CA ALA A 237 -21.20 17.23 2.74
C ALA A 237 -20.92 16.71 4.17
N LEU A 238 -20.28 15.55 4.30
CA LEU A 238 -19.86 14.98 5.58
C LEU A 238 -18.78 15.85 6.24
N ALA A 239 -17.79 16.32 5.48
CA ALA A 239 -16.73 17.20 5.98
C ALA A 239 -17.29 18.54 6.52
N LEU A 240 -18.23 19.17 5.79
CA LEU A 240 -18.92 20.38 6.24
C LEU A 240 -19.74 20.14 7.52
N GLN A 241 -20.42 18.99 7.61
CA GLN A 241 -21.19 18.61 8.80
C GLN A 241 -20.26 18.39 10.01
N MET A 242 -19.12 17.73 9.84
CA MET A 242 -18.16 17.49 10.93
C MET A 242 -17.47 18.79 11.37
N ALA A 243 -17.08 19.65 10.44
CA ALA A 243 -16.24 20.82 10.72
C ALA A 243 -17.06 22.04 11.18
N ARG A 244 -18.26 22.27 10.63
CA ARG A 244 -19.04 23.50 10.86
C ARG A 244 -20.30 23.31 11.71
N VAL A 245 -20.77 22.08 11.92
CA VAL A 245 -21.97 21.81 12.73
C VAL A 245 -21.60 21.13 14.04
N ARG A 246 -22.05 21.68 15.16
CA ARG A 246 -21.90 21.06 16.48
C ARG A 246 -23.13 20.25 16.82
N GLY A 247 -22.94 19.03 17.30
CA GLY A 247 -24.03 18.18 17.77
C GLY A 247 -23.61 16.73 17.94
N PRO A 248 -24.52 15.87 18.46
CA PRO A 248 -24.28 14.43 18.55
C PRO A 248 -24.08 13.82 17.16
N LEU A 249 -24.82 14.29 16.15
CA LEU A 249 -24.71 13.82 14.77
C LEU A 249 -23.29 13.99 14.21
N ALA A 250 -22.65 15.14 14.42
CA ALA A 250 -21.28 15.38 13.95
C ALA A 250 -20.27 14.38 14.56
N ARG A 251 -20.44 14.03 15.84
CA ARG A 251 -19.65 12.99 16.50
C ARG A 251 -19.92 11.61 15.90
N VAL A 252 -21.19 11.23 15.74
CA VAL A 252 -21.57 9.92 15.17
C VAL A 252 -20.98 9.76 13.77
N VAL A 253 -21.12 10.78 12.92
CA VAL A 253 -20.62 10.76 11.55
C VAL A 253 -19.09 10.62 11.53
N GLN A 254 -18.38 11.32 12.42
CA GLN A 254 -16.91 11.20 12.53
C GLN A 254 -16.46 9.74 12.78
N TRP A 255 -17.13 9.01 13.66
CA TRP A 255 -16.80 7.61 13.95
C TRP A 255 -17.22 6.67 12.83
N LEU A 256 -18.45 6.82 12.32
CA LEU A 256 -18.98 5.94 11.29
C LEU A 256 -18.31 6.14 9.93
N SER A 257 -17.91 7.35 9.57
CA SER A 257 -17.22 7.60 8.29
C SER A 257 -15.85 6.94 8.21
N VAL A 258 -15.16 6.66 9.32
CA VAL A 258 -13.86 5.98 9.31
C VAL A 258 -14.02 4.45 9.24
N LEU A 259 -15.17 3.93 9.68
CA LEU A 259 -15.39 2.50 9.83
C LEU A 259 -15.22 1.69 8.53
N PRO A 260 -15.73 2.14 7.35
CA PRO A 260 -15.51 1.45 6.08
C PRO A 260 -14.04 1.36 5.65
N LEU A 261 -13.15 2.23 6.15
CA LEU A 261 -11.72 2.17 5.84
C LEU A 261 -11.02 0.99 6.54
N ILE A 262 -11.59 0.50 7.64
CA ILE A 262 -11.07 -0.64 8.40
C ILE A 262 -11.58 -1.96 7.82
N ALA A 263 -12.76 -1.93 7.18
CA ALA A 263 -13.36 -3.11 6.60
C ALA A 263 -12.68 -3.47 5.27
N PRO A 264 -12.46 -4.78 5.01
CA PRO A 264 -12.02 -5.22 3.70
C PRO A 264 -13.03 -4.83 2.59
N PRO A 265 -12.57 -4.54 1.35
CA PRO A 265 -13.44 -4.08 0.27
C PRO A 265 -14.62 -5.02 -0.06
N PHE A 266 -14.42 -6.34 0.01
CA PHE A 266 -15.48 -7.31 -0.30
C PHE A 266 -16.59 -7.36 0.76
N VAL A 267 -16.35 -6.89 1.99
CA VAL A 267 -17.40 -6.78 3.01
C VAL A 267 -18.52 -5.88 2.50
N VAL A 268 -18.15 -4.79 1.82
CA VAL A 268 -19.09 -3.85 1.21
C VAL A 268 -19.87 -4.54 0.09
N GLY A 269 -19.18 -5.24 -0.82
CA GLY A 269 -19.81 -6.00 -1.89
C GLY A 269 -20.78 -7.06 -1.36
N LEU A 270 -20.36 -7.85 -0.37
CA LEU A 270 -21.18 -8.84 0.32
C LEU A 270 -22.41 -8.21 0.97
N ALA A 271 -22.25 -7.13 1.73
CA ALA A 271 -23.37 -6.45 2.36
C ALA A 271 -24.40 -5.97 1.33
N PHE A 272 -23.95 -5.46 0.18
CA PHE A 272 -24.86 -5.07 -0.90
C PHE A 272 -25.49 -6.26 -1.64
N ILE A 273 -24.83 -7.41 -1.72
CA ILE A 273 -25.47 -8.66 -2.18
C ILE A 273 -26.57 -9.08 -1.19
N LEU A 274 -26.30 -9.04 0.12
CA LEU A 274 -27.28 -9.36 1.15
C LEU A 274 -28.46 -8.37 1.19
N LEU A 275 -28.22 -7.10 0.87
CA LEU A 275 -29.24 -6.06 0.87
C LEU A 275 -30.05 -6.02 -0.44
N PHE A 276 -29.37 -5.95 -1.58
CA PHE A 276 -29.95 -5.64 -2.90
C PHE A 276 -29.79 -6.78 -3.93
N GLY A 277 -29.13 -7.89 -3.57
CA GLY A 277 -29.06 -9.07 -4.42
C GLY A 277 -30.44 -9.69 -4.68
N ARG A 278 -30.52 -10.69 -5.56
CA ARG A 278 -31.82 -11.29 -5.95
C ARG A 278 -32.61 -11.78 -4.74
N SER A 279 -31.96 -12.45 -3.80
CA SER A 279 -32.57 -12.88 -2.52
C SER A 279 -32.25 -11.93 -1.36
N GLY A 280 -31.91 -10.68 -1.68
CA GLY A 280 -31.53 -9.65 -0.71
C GLY A 280 -32.74 -9.08 0.00
N LEU A 281 -32.52 -8.55 1.21
CA LEU A 281 -33.57 -8.03 2.10
C LEU A 281 -34.49 -7.02 1.42
N PHE A 282 -33.94 -6.12 0.60
CA PHE A 282 -34.73 -5.11 -0.08
C PHE A 282 -35.66 -5.70 -1.16
N ASN A 283 -35.16 -6.64 -1.96
CA ASN A 283 -35.96 -7.23 -3.04
C ASN A 283 -37.04 -8.17 -2.51
N THR A 284 -36.76 -8.91 -1.43
CA THR A 284 -37.78 -9.77 -0.79
C THR A 284 -38.86 -8.94 -0.09
N LEU A 285 -38.51 -7.79 0.49
CA LEU A 285 -39.49 -6.83 1.00
C LEU A 285 -40.35 -6.22 -0.12
N LEU A 286 -39.74 -5.87 -1.26
CA LEU A 286 -40.50 -5.39 -2.42
C LEU A 286 -41.45 -6.45 -2.98
N GLU A 287 -41.03 -7.70 -3.05
CA GLU A 287 -41.88 -8.82 -3.46
C GLU A 287 -43.06 -9.01 -2.49
N SER A 288 -42.79 -9.05 -1.18
CA SER A 288 -43.82 -9.28 -0.18
C SER A 288 -44.83 -8.14 -0.02
N TRP A 289 -44.40 -6.89 -0.19
CA TRP A 289 -45.27 -5.71 0.02
C TRP A 289 -45.92 -5.21 -1.27
N PHE A 290 -45.21 -5.31 -2.40
CA PHE A 290 -45.64 -4.73 -3.68
C PHE A 290 -45.80 -5.76 -4.81
N GLY A 291 -45.49 -7.05 -4.58
CA GLY A 291 -45.58 -8.09 -5.60
C GLY A 291 -44.55 -7.97 -6.72
N ILE A 292 -43.50 -7.15 -6.53
CA ILE A 292 -42.47 -6.91 -7.54
C ILE A 292 -41.48 -8.08 -7.54
N VAL A 293 -41.35 -8.77 -8.68
CA VAL A 293 -40.47 -9.94 -8.81
C VAL A 293 -39.01 -9.55 -8.54
N PRO A 294 -38.28 -10.28 -7.68
CA PRO A 294 -36.88 -9.98 -7.39
C PRO A 294 -35.96 -10.06 -8.61
N GLY A 295 -35.46 -8.90 -9.03
CA GLY A 295 -34.51 -8.76 -10.14
C GLY A 295 -33.04 -8.88 -9.71
N ARG A 296 -32.14 -8.90 -10.71
CA ARG A 296 -30.67 -8.87 -10.52
C ARG A 296 -30.09 -7.47 -10.73
N TRP A 297 -30.87 -6.43 -10.47
CA TRP A 297 -30.57 -5.04 -10.85
C TRP A 297 -29.33 -4.45 -10.16
N ILE A 298 -28.93 -4.99 -9.00
CA ILE A 298 -27.70 -4.56 -8.33
C ILE A 298 -26.44 -4.98 -9.11
N TYR A 299 -26.49 -6.05 -9.90
CA TYR A 299 -25.34 -6.52 -10.65
C TYR A 299 -25.18 -5.70 -11.93
N GLY A 300 -24.10 -4.95 -12.04
CA GLY A 300 -23.84 -4.05 -13.14
C GLY A 300 -23.12 -2.78 -12.70
N VAL A 301 -23.17 -1.76 -13.56
CA VAL A 301 -22.63 -0.42 -13.28
C VAL A 301 -23.19 0.15 -11.96
N GLN A 302 -24.47 -0.07 -11.67
CA GLN A 302 -25.14 0.48 -10.49
C GLN A 302 -24.56 -0.08 -9.18
N GLY A 303 -24.35 -1.39 -9.10
CA GLY A 303 -23.75 -2.02 -7.93
C GLY A 303 -22.30 -1.61 -7.74
N ILE A 304 -21.53 -1.52 -8.83
CA ILE A 304 -20.15 -1.02 -8.77
C ILE A 304 -20.13 0.41 -8.21
N LEU A 305 -20.93 1.33 -8.78
CA LEU A 305 -21.00 2.72 -8.32
C LEU A 305 -21.40 2.83 -6.85
N LEU A 306 -22.41 2.06 -6.42
CA LEU A 306 -22.89 2.08 -5.03
C LEU A 306 -21.83 1.54 -4.06
N ALA A 307 -21.14 0.47 -4.43
CA ALA A 307 -20.06 -0.11 -3.63
C ALA A 307 -18.84 0.81 -3.54
N GLN A 308 -18.44 1.42 -4.65
CA GLN A 308 -17.34 2.38 -4.68
C GLN A 308 -17.68 3.67 -3.95
N LEU A 309 -18.92 4.14 -4.04
CA LEU A 309 -19.41 5.27 -3.26
C LEU A 309 -19.22 5.00 -1.76
N PHE A 310 -19.64 3.82 -1.30
CA PHE A 310 -19.47 3.44 0.11
C PHE A 310 -18.00 3.26 0.51
N THR A 311 -17.18 2.72 -0.39
CA THR A 311 -15.77 2.41 -0.11
C THR A 311 -14.88 3.66 -0.09
N PHE A 312 -15.08 4.60 -1.02
CA PHE A 312 -14.14 5.72 -1.24
C PHE A 312 -14.60 7.07 -0.66
N THR A 313 -15.87 7.23 -0.29
CA THR A 313 -16.36 8.44 0.41
C THR A 313 -15.58 8.75 1.70
N PRO A 314 -15.19 7.78 2.55
CA PRO A 314 -14.33 8.04 3.71
C PRO A 314 -13.03 8.76 3.36
N VAL A 315 -12.38 8.36 2.27
CA VAL A 315 -11.12 8.94 1.81
C VAL A 315 -11.34 10.40 1.39
N ALA A 316 -12.37 10.67 0.59
CA ALA A 316 -12.75 12.05 0.22
C ALA A 316 -13.07 12.90 1.46
N CYS A 317 -13.84 12.35 2.41
CA CYS A 317 -14.23 13.04 3.63
C CYS A 317 -13.03 13.44 4.48
N LEU A 318 -12.02 12.57 4.63
CA LEU A 318 -10.81 12.88 5.42
C LEU A 318 -10.00 14.02 4.79
N VAL A 319 -9.77 13.97 3.48
CA VAL A 319 -9.06 15.04 2.75
C VAL A 319 -9.82 16.36 2.85
N LEU A 320 -11.13 16.34 2.58
CA LEU A 320 -11.96 17.54 2.56
C LEU A 320 -12.19 18.14 3.94
N ARG A 321 -12.19 17.32 5.00
CA ARG A 321 -12.26 17.80 6.37
C ARG A 321 -11.05 18.67 6.70
N GLY A 322 -9.84 18.24 6.36
CA GLY A 322 -8.63 19.06 6.55
C GLY A 322 -8.68 20.38 5.78
N VAL A 323 -9.25 20.36 4.56
CA VAL A 323 -9.46 21.56 3.74
C VAL A 323 -10.45 22.53 4.41
N VAL A 324 -11.58 22.02 4.88
CA VAL A 324 -12.62 22.87 5.52
C VAL A 324 -12.13 23.43 6.86
N GLU A 325 -11.45 22.62 7.67
CA GLU A 325 -10.86 23.05 8.94
C GLU A 325 -9.72 24.06 8.74
N GLY A 326 -8.98 23.97 7.63
CA GLY A 326 -7.90 24.90 7.27
C GLY A 326 -8.35 26.30 6.86
N ILE A 327 -9.63 26.47 6.47
CA ILE A 327 -10.17 27.80 6.12
C ILE A 327 -10.31 28.63 7.40
N SER A 328 -9.59 29.76 7.45
CA SER A 328 -9.60 30.66 8.59
C SER A 328 -10.99 31.23 8.88
N PRO A 329 -11.51 31.08 10.12
CA PRO A 329 -12.80 31.68 10.51
C PRO A 329 -12.82 33.21 10.41
N ALA A 330 -11.65 33.87 10.48
CA ALA A 330 -11.55 35.32 10.37
C ALA A 330 -12.05 35.87 9.02
N LEU A 331 -11.97 35.07 7.94
CA LEU A 331 -12.54 35.44 6.64
C LEU A 331 -14.07 35.48 6.68
N ASP A 332 -14.68 34.52 7.37
CA ASP A 332 -16.13 34.47 7.57
C ASP A 332 -16.61 35.60 8.50
N GLU A 333 -15.82 36.01 9.48
CA GLU A 333 -16.11 37.16 10.37
C GLU A 333 -15.94 38.50 9.65
N ALA A 334 -14.87 38.68 8.87
CA ALA A 334 -14.67 39.89 8.06
C ALA A 334 -15.82 40.09 7.06
N ALA A 335 -16.27 39.02 6.42
CA ALA A 335 -17.41 39.07 5.53
C ALA A 335 -18.73 39.40 6.27
N GLN A 336 -18.89 38.96 7.51
CA GLN A 336 -20.03 39.36 8.35
C GLN A 336 -20.03 40.85 8.66
N THR A 337 -18.85 41.44 8.95
CA THR A 337 -18.73 42.89 9.15
C THR A 337 -19.11 43.68 7.90
N LEU A 338 -18.85 43.12 6.71
CA LEU A 338 -19.31 43.65 5.42
C LEU A 338 -20.78 43.30 5.08
N ARG A 339 -21.54 42.79 6.06
CA ARG A 339 -22.97 42.39 5.93
C ARG A 339 -23.22 41.29 4.91
N ALA A 340 -22.24 40.44 4.62
CA ALA A 340 -22.43 39.30 3.72
C ALA A 340 -23.31 38.22 4.38
N GLY A 341 -24.38 37.83 3.69
CA GLY A 341 -25.29 36.76 4.12
C GLY A 341 -24.60 35.37 4.15
N PRO A 342 -25.20 34.35 4.79
CA PRO A 342 -24.62 33.01 4.88
C PRO A 342 -24.40 32.34 3.51
N TYR A 343 -25.31 32.54 2.54
CA TYR A 343 -25.14 32.01 1.18
C TYR A 343 -24.00 32.69 0.44
N GLN A 344 -23.90 34.02 0.55
CA GLN A 344 -22.80 34.78 -0.05
C GLN A 344 -21.45 34.32 0.52
N ARG A 345 -21.34 34.19 1.85
CA ARG A 345 -20.11 33.68 2.48
C ARG A 345 -19.74 32.28 2.03
N PHE A 346 -20.72 31.37 1.90
CA PHE A 346 -20.46 30.02 1.42
C PHE A 346 -19.93 30.02 -0.03
N PHE A 347 -20.63 30.68 -0.96
CA PHE A 347 -20.28 30.64 -2.39
C PHE A 347 -19.11 31.56 -2.78
N SER A 348 -18.85 32.63 -2.02
CA SER A 348 -17.78 33.59 -2.31
C SER A 348 -16.49 33.33 -1.54
N ILE A 349 -16.55 32.62 -0.40
CA ILE A 349 -15.37 32.36 0.46
C ILE A 349 -15.13 30.86 0.61
N THR A 350 -16.09 30.13 1.19
CA THR A 350 -15.86 28.73 1.55
C THR A 350 -15.66 27.83 0.33
N LEU A 351 -16.55 27.88 -0.66
CA LEU A 351 -16.50 27.01 -1.84
C LEU A 351 -15.30 27.32 -2.76
N PRO A 352 -14.97 28.59 -3.07
CA PRO A 352 -13.78 28.92 -3.87
C PRO A 352 -12.47 28.50 -3.19
N LEU A 353 -12.36 28.69 -1.87
CA LEU A 353 -11.20 28.24 -1.10
C LEU A 353 -11.14 26.70 -0.97
N ALA A 354 -12.29 26.02 -0.97
CA ALA A 354 -12.35 24.56 -0.96
C ALA A 354 -12.12 23.92 -2.34
N LYS A 355 -12.27 24.67 -3.46
CA LYS A 355 -12.18 24.15 -4.83
C LYS A 355 -10.88 23.37 -5.13
N PRO A 356 -9.68 23.81 -4.72
CA PRO A 356 -8.46 23.02 -4.90
C PRO A 356 -8.51 21.68 -4.15
N GLY A 357 -9.04 21.70 -2.92
CA GLY A 357 -9.27 20.49 -2.11
C GLY A 357 -10.30 19.55 -2.72
N LEU A 358 -11.41 20.08 -3.25
CA LEU A 358 -12.42 19.31 -4.00
C LEU A 358 -11.81 18.64 -5.23
N THR A 359 -10.94 19.34 -5.95
CA THR A 359 -10.27 18.79 -7.12
C THR A 359 -9.27 17.70 -6.70
N SER A 360 -8.57 17.90 -5.58
CA SER A 360 -7.70 16.86 -4.99
C SER A 360 -8.48 15.61 -4.63
N ALA A 361 -9.58 15.75 -3.88
CA ALA A 361 -10.41 14.64 -3.46
C ALA A 361 -11.02 13.89 -4.66
N PHE A 362 -11.49 14.62 -5.67
CA PHE A 362 -11.98 14.03 -6.92
C PHE A 362 -10.92 13.19 -7.61
N LEU A 363 -9.72 13.74 -7.81
CA LEU A 363 -8.64 13.01 -8.50
C LEU A 363 -8.16 11.79 -7.70
N ILE A 364 -8.13 11.88 -6.36
CA ILE A 364 -7.81 10.74 -5.49
C ILE A 364 -8.87 9.64 -5.66
N CYS A 365 -10.16 9.97 -5.51
CA CYS A 365 -11.23 8.98 -5.68
C CYS A 365 -11.31 8.43 -7.11
N PHE A 366 -10.96 9.22 -8.11
CA PHE A 366 -10.88 8.77 -9.50
C PHE A 366 -9.80 7.69 -9.68
N VAL A 367 -8.60 7.89 -9.13
CA VAL A 367 -7.51 6.91 -9.18
C VAL A 367 -7.87 5.65 -8.38
N GLU A 368 -8.45 5.80 -7.18
CA GLU A 368 -8.91 4.66 -6.38
C GLU A 368 -9.97 3.83 -7.13
N SER A 369 -10.94 4.50 -7.75
CA SER A 369 -11.99 3.84 -8.54
C SER A 369 -11.46 3.18 -9.82
N LEU A 370 -10.50 3.80 -10.49
CA LEU A 370 -9.86 3.28 -11.70
C LEU A 370 -9.07 1.99 -11.41
N THR A 371 -8.47 1.89 -10.23
CA THR A 371 -7.62 0.76 -9.81
C THR A 371 -8.35 -0.27 -8.95
N ASP A 372 -9.65 -0.06 -8.71
CA ASP A 372 -10.47 -0.95 -7.91
C ASP A 372 -10.78 -2.25 -8.64
N PHE A 373 -10.46 -3.36 -7.98
CA PHE A 373 -10.75 -4.70 -8.46
C PHE A 373 -11.85 -5.37 -7.62
N GLY A 374 -11.92 -5.06 -6.32
CA GLY A 374 -12.71 -5.83 -5.36
C GLY A 374 -14.22 -5.65 -5.50
N ASN A 375 -14.68 -4.41 -5.77
CA ASN A 375 -16.11 -4.18 -5.97
C ASN A 375 -16.59 -4.68 -7.34
N PRO A 376 -15.88 -4.44 -8.47
CA PRO A 376 -16.30 -4.92 -9.78
C PRO A 376 -16.38 -6.44 -9.92
N ILE A 377 -15.45 -7.20 -9.33
CA ILE A 377 -15.49 -8.67 -9.43
C ILE A 377 -16.72 -9.28 -8.73
N LEU A 378 -17.25 -8.61 -7.68
CA LEU A 378 -18.41 -9.09 -6.93
C LEU A 378 -19.76 -8.60 -7.50
N LEU A 379 -19.80 -7.34 -7.93
CA LEU A 379 -21.04 -6.65 -8.30
C LEU A 379 -21.11 -6.30 -9.79
N GLY A 380 -20.08 -6.54 -10.58
CA GLY A 380 -20.06 -6.17 -11.99
C GLY A 380 -21.04 -6.97 -12.84
N GLY A 381 -21.34 -8.22 -12.45
CA GLY A 381 -22.18 -9.11 -13.25
C GLY A 381 -21.57 -9.30 -14.63
N ASN A 382 -22.26 -8.83 -15.67
CA ASN A 382 -21.70 -8.86 -17.02
C ASN A 382 -20.75 -7.69 -17.29
N THR A 383 -20.80 -6.60 -16.50
CA THR A 383 -20.05 -5.35 -16.72
C THR A 383 -18.55 -5.57 -16.58
N GLU A 384 -17.85 -5.39 -17.69
CA GLU A 384 -16.40 -5.58 -17.77
C GLU A 384 -15.69 -4.25 -17.48
N VAL A 385 -14.72 -4.31 -16.57
CA VAL A 385 -13.80 -3.20 -16.27
C VAL A 385 -12.37 -3.67 -16.43
N LEU A 386 -11.45 -2.73 -16.69
CA LEU A 386 -10.05 -3.05 -16.98
C LEU A 386 -9.40 -3.95 -15.91
N ALA A 387 -9.67 -3.69 -14.63
CA ALA A 387 -9.11 -4.47 -13.53
C ALA A 387 -9.56 -5.94 -13.52
N THR A 388 -10.84 -6.22 -13.81
CA THR A 388 -11.38 -7.59 -13.87
C THR A 388 -10.95 -8.30 -15.15
N ASP A 389 -10.82 -7.58 -16.26
CA ASP A 389 -10.36 -8.17 -17.53
C ASP A 389 -8.90 -8.60 -17.44
N ILE A 390 -8.04 -7.83 -16.77
CA ILE A 390 -6.65 -8.23 -16.47
C ILE A 390 -6.64 -9.54 -15.67
N PHE A 391 -7.51 -9.66 -14.67
CA PHE A 391 -7.62 -10.87 -13.86
C PHE A 391 -8.06 -12.09 -14.69
N PHE A 392 -9.14 -11.97 -15.46
CA PHE A 392 -9.64 -13.08 -16.29
C PHE A 392 -8.71 -13.43 -17.46
N ALA A 393 -7.89 -12.50 -17.95
CA ALA A 393 -6.89 -12.80 -18.96
C ALA A 393 -5.85 -13.83 -18.48
N ILE A 394 -5.56 -13.86 -17.18
CA ILE A 394 -4.53 -14.73 -16.58
C ILE A 394 -5.14 -15.96 -15.94
N VAL A 395 -6.18 -15.77 -15.13
CA VAL A 395 -6.81 -16.85 -14.36
C VAL A 395 -7.87 -17.57 -15.19
N GLY A 396 -8.33 -16.99 -16.30
CA GLY A 396 -9.31 -17.60 -17.20
C GLY A 396 -8.74 -18.68 -18.13
N ALA A 397 -9.62 -19.30 -18.90
CA ALA A 397 -9.34 -20.51 -19.69
C ALA A 397 -8.28 -20.35 -20.80
N GLN A 398 -7.96 -19.11 -21.21
CA GLN A 398 -7.04 -18.83 -22.32
C GLN A 398 -5.61 -18.50 -21.85
N GLN A 399 -5.40 -18.20 -20.55
CA GLN A 399 -4.11 -17.80 -19.96
C GLN A 399 -3.24 -16.91 -20.89
N ASP A 400 -3.85 -15.85 -21.44
CA ASP A 400 -3.22 -14.99 -22.43
C ASP A 400 -2.43 -13.86 -21.74
N VAL A 401 -1.15 -14.14 -21.49
CA VAL A 401 -0.21 -13.22 -20.85
C VAL A 401 -0.03 -11.94 -21.67
N GLY A 402 -0.02 -12.03 -23.00
CA GLY A 402 0.13 -10.87 -23.89
C GLY A 402 -1.06 -9.92 -23.81
N ARG A 403 -2.28 -10.48 -23.75
CA ARG A 403 -3.50 -9.70 -23.50
C ARG A 403 -3.47 -9.06 -22.10
N ALA A 404 -3.06 -9.78 -21.08
CA ALA A 404 -2.97 -9.23 -19.73
C ALA A 404 -1.94 -8.09 -19.63
N ALA A 405 -0.80 -8.24 -20.29
CA ALA A 405 0.28 -7.25 -20.38
C ALA A 405 -0.16 -5.95 -21.04
N SER A 406 -0.86 -6.05 -22.18
CA SER A 406 -1.37 -4.89 -22.92
C SER A 406 -2.51 -4.17 -22.18
N LEU A 407 -3.43 -4.90 -21.54
CA LEU A 407 -4.44 -4.30 -20.65
C LEU A 407 -3.79 -3.62 -19.43
N SER A 408 -2.75 -4.22 -18.86
CA SER A 408 -1.99 -3.66 -17.75
C SER A 408 -1.24 -2.39 -18.15
N ALA A 409 -0.64 -2.36 -19.34
CA ALA A 409 -0.01 -1.17 -19.91
C ALA A 409 -1.01 -0.03 -20.08
N LEU A 410 -2.22 -0.33 -20.56
CA LEU A 410 -3.29 0.64 -20.71
C LEU A 410 -3.75 1.19 -19.36
N LEU A 411 -4.01 0.33 -18.38
CA LEU A 411 -4.43 0.74 -17.04
C LEU A 411 -3.35 1.58 -16.34
N LEU A 412 -2.08 1.17 -16.43
CA LEU A 412 -0.94 1.92 -15.92
C LEU A 412 -0.78 3.28 -16.61
N GLY A 413 -0.99 3.34 -17.93
CA GLY A 413 -0.99 4.60 -18.67
C GLY A 413 -2.07 5.55 -18.18
N LEU A 414 -3.29 5.05 -17.97
CA LEU A 414 -4.41 5.84 -17.44
C LEU A 414 -4.14 6.31 -16.00
N THR A 415 -3.57 5.48 -15.12
CA THR A 415 -3.21 5.92 -13.77
C THR A 415 -2.10 6.96 -13.77
N LEU A 416 -1.08 6.80 -14.60
CA LEU A 416 0.01 7.79 -14.72
C LEU A 416 -0.50 9.13 -15.23
N VAL A 417 -1.42 9.15 -16.20
CA VAL A 417 -2.07 10.37 -16.69
C VAL A 417 -2.89 11.02 -15.58
N ALA A 418 -3.67 10.25 -14.83
CA ALA A 418 -4.46 10.76 -13.71
C ALA A 418 -3.57 11.36 -12.60
N LEU A 419 -2.48 10.68 -12.23
CA LEU A 419 -1.51 11.16 -11.24
C LEU A 419 -0.74 12.39 -11.73
N TRP A 420 -0.39 12.42 -13.02
CA TRP A 420 0.24 13.60 -13.62
C TRP A 420 -0.70 14.81 -13.57
N LEU A 421 -1.98 14.62 -13.91
CA LEU A 421 -3.00 15.65 -13.81
C LEU A 421 -3.17 16.13 -12.36
N GLN A 422 -3.23 15.20 -11.41
CA GLN A 422 -3.26 15.48 -9.98
C GLN A 422 -2.08 16.36 -9.55
N ARG A 423 -0.85 16.01 -9.91
CA ARG A 423 0.33 16.82 -9.56
C ARG A 423 0.33 18.20 -10.24
N ARG A 424 -0.09 18.27 -11.51
CA ARG A 424 -0.16 19.53 -12.28
C ARG A 424 -1.18 20.51 -11.72
N VAL A 425 -2.35 20.02 -11.31
CA VAL A 425 -3.42 20.85 -10.76
C VAL A 425 -3.09 21.29 -9.33
N LEU A 426 -2.55 20.39 -8.50
CA LEU A 426 -2.26 20.65 -7.08
C LEU A 426 -1.00 21.50 -6.87
N GLY A 427 0.02 21.39 -7.73
CA GLY A 427 1.28 22.13 -7.58
C GLY A 427 1.16 23.65 -7.68
N LYS A 428 -0.01 24.19 -8.05
CA LYS A 428 -0.29 25.63 -8.11
C LYS A 428 -1.21 26.14 -6.99
N ALA A 429 -1.77 25.26 -6.16
CA ALA A 429 -2.73 25.65 -5.14
C ALA A 429 -2.01 25.96 -3.81
N SER A 430 -2.04 27.22 -3.37
CA SER A 430 -1.56 27.61 -2.05
C SER A 430 -2.60 27.20 -0.99
N TYR A 431 -2.27 26.19 -0.20
CA TYR A 431 -3.11 25.67 0.90
C TYR A 431 -2.93 26.43 2.22
N ALA A 432 -2.11 27.49 2.24
CA ALA A 432 -1.78 28.22 3.46
C ALA A 432 -2.80 29.34 3.74
N THR A 433 -3.84 29.03 4.52
CA THR A 433 -4.69 30.04 5.19
C THR A 433 -4.56 30.05 6.70
N ILE A 434 -3.60 29.31 7.27
CA ILE A 434 -3.25 29.41 8.69
C ILE A 434 -2.36 30.64 8.88
N GLY A 435 -2.99 31.81 9.01
CA GLY A 435 -2.31 33.01 9.50
C GLY A 435 -1.96 32.81 10.98
N GLY A 436 -0.69 33.00 11.35
CA GLY A 436 -0.19 32.85 12.73
C GLY A 436 -0.70 33.90 13.74
N LYS A 437 -1.86 34.52 13.51
CA LYS A 437 -2.50 35.47 14.42
C LYS A 437 -3.80 34.86 14.95
N GLY A 438 -4.01 35.00 16.26
CA GLY A 438 -5.03 34.32 17.08
C GLY A 438 -6.27 33.85 16.31
N ALA A 439 -6.46 32.54 16.26
CA ALA A 439 -7.61 31.93 15.63
C ALA A 439 -8.89 32.36 16.35
N ALA A 440 -9.77 33.09 15.65
CA ALA A 440 -11.18 33.09 15.97
C ALA A 440 -11.62 31.63 16.18
N THR A 441 -12.21 31.32 17.33
CA THR A 441 -12.43 29.94 17.79
C THR A 441 -13.62 29.26 17.12
N ARG A 442 -14.34 29.94 16.21
CA ARG A 442 -15.63 29.47 15.69
C ARG A 442 -15.82 29.78 14.21
N HIS A 443 -15.96 28.74 13.39
CA HIS A 443 -16.48 28.87 12.03
C HIS A 443 -17.90 29.40 12.05
N ALA A 444 -18.23 30.22 11.05
CA ALA A 444 -19.59 30.71 10.88
C ALA A 444 -20.57 29.58 10.55
N PRO A 445 -21.83 29.67 11.05
CA PRO A 445 -22.86 28.68 10.75
C PRO A 445 -23.18 28.66 9.25
N LEU A 446 -23.46 27.46 8.75
CA LEU A 446 -23.89 27.23 7.38
C LEU A 446 -25.29 27.81 7.12
N PRO A 447 -25.63 28.16 5.86
CA PRO A 447 -27.01 28.46 5.48
C PRO A 447 -27.95 27.31 5.86
N VAL A 448 -29.15 27.62 6.36
CA VAL A 448 -30.07 26.62 6.94
C VAL A 448 -30.43 25.50 5.95
N SER A 449 -30.69 25.82 4.67
CA SER A 449 -31.00 24.77 3.68
C SER A 449 -29.80 23.86 3.40
N LEU A 450 -28.61 24.42 3.30
CA LEU A 450 -27.38 23.66 3.08
C LEU A 450 -27.04 22.81 4.30
N GLN A 451 -27.22 23.35 5.51
CA GLN A 451 -27.06 22.60 6.75
C GLN A 451 -28.02 21.41 6.82
N ARG A 452 -29.29 21.59 6.39
CA ARG A 452 -30.26 20.49 6.33
C ARG A 452 -29.86 19.44 5.28
N ALA A 453 -29.40 19.85 4.11
CA ALA A 453 -28.94 18.94 3.06
C ALA A 453 -27.68 18.15 3.48
N CYS A 454 -26.68 18.81 4.08
CA CYS A 454 -25.51 18.15 4.64
C CYS A 454 -25.90 17.23 5.80
N GLY A 455 -26.82 17.67 6.67
CA GLY A 455 -27.36 16.87 7.76
C GLY A 455 -28.10 15.63 7.28
N SER A 456 -28.94 15.73 6.25
CA SER A 456 -29.65 14.58 5.68
C SER A 456 -28.70 13.61 4.99
N ALA A 457 -27.70 14.12 4.25
CA ALA A 457 -26.65 13.28 3.66
C ALA A 457 -25.85 12.55 4.75
N ALA A 458 -25.55 13.23 5.86
CA ALA A 458 -24.83 12.66 7.00
C ALA A 458 -25.65 11.60 7.75
N ILE A 459 -26.95 11.81 7.93
CA ILE A 459 -27.87 10.83 8.51
C ILE A 459 -27.99 9.62 7.60
N LEU A 460 -28.21 9.83 6.29
CA LEU A 460 -28.34 8.75 5.32
C LEU A 460 -27.07 7.91 5.23
N TRP A 461 -25.91 8.57 5.18
CA TRP A 461 -24.61 7.90 5.20
C TRP A 461 -24.43 7.07 6.47
N SER A 462 -24.68 7.68 7.64
CA SER A 462 -24.54 7.00 8.93
C SER A 462 -25.48 5.79 9.05
N ALA A 463 -26.73 5.94 8.60
CA ALA A 463 -27.71 4.87 8.56
C ALA A 463 -27.29 3.75 7.60
N LEU A 464 -26.80 4.09 6.41
CA LEU A 464 -26.28 3.12 5.44
C LEU A 464 -25.08 2.37 6.00
N THR A 465 -24.13 3.06 6.63
CA THR A 465 -22.98 2.43 7.29
C THR A 465 -23.45 1.49 8.38
N LEU A 466 -24.30 1.95 9.31
CA LEU A 466 -24.83 1.10 10.37
C LEU A 466 -25.52 -0.14 9.78
N LEU A 467 -26.35 0.03 8.75
CA LEU A 467 -27.07 -1.05 8.08
C LEU A 467 -26.11 -2.06 7.45
N VAL A 468 -25.12 -1.61 6.67
CA VAL A 468 -24.11 -2.48 6.03
C VAL A 468 -23.39 -3.35 7.05
N PHE A 469 -22.90 -2.75 8.13
CA PHE A 469 -22.17 -3.50 9.17
C PHE A 469 -23.09 -4.39 10.00
N MET A 470 -24.34 -3.97 10.23
CA MET A 470 -25.34 -4.78 10.91
C MET A 470 -25.76 -5.99 10.07
N LEU A 471 -25.93 -5.84 8.75
CA LEU A 471 -26.24 -6.94 7.84
C LEU A 471 -25.13 -7.97 7.78
N VAL A 472 -23.88 -7.53 7.77
CA VAL A 472 -22.73 -8.45 7.81
C VAL A 472 -22.69 -9.17 9.17
N LEU A 473 -22.90 -8.44 10.27
CA LEU A 473 -22.95 -9.03 11.61
C LEU A 473 -24.06 -10.08 11.73
N VAL A 474 -25.29 -9.73 11.37
CA VAL A 474 -26.45 -10.61 11.46
C VAL A 474 -26.38 -11.76 10.45
N GLY A 475 -25.92 -11.49 9.23
CA GLY A 475 -25.81 -12.48 8.16
C GLY A 475 -24.90 -13.65 8.51
N GLY A 476 -23.88 -13.44 9.37
CA GLY A 476 -23.04 -14.53 9.87
C GLY A 476 -23.79 -15.52 10.76
N PHE A 477 -24.88 -15.09 11.39
CA PHE A 477 -25.73 -15.92 12.25
C PHE A 477 -26.96 -16.48 11.55
N VAL A 478 -27.13 -16.28 10.24
CA VAL A 478 -28.32 -16.74 9.50
C VAL A 478 -28.01 -18.04 8.77
N VAL A 479 -28.86 -19.07 8.89
CA VAL A 479 -28.67 -20.38 8.22
C VAL A 479 -28.48 -20.20 6.71
N ASN A 480 -29.47 -19.59 6.03
CA ASN A 480 -29.39 -19.35 4.59
C ASN A 480 -30.11 -18.05 4.23
N TRP A 481 -29.32 -17.02 3.88
CA TRP A 481 -29.85 -15.70 3.59
C TRP A 481 -30.86 -15.71 2.44
N GLY A 482 -32.02 -15.08 2.63
CA GLY A 482 -33.08 -15.01 1.61
C GLY A 482 -33.98 -16.24 1.55
N ARG A 483 -33.72 -17.29 2.33
CA ARG A 483 -34.57 -18.49 2.40
C ARG A 483 -34.91 -18.91 3.83
N ASP A 484 -33.92 -18.96 4.70
CA ASP A 484 -34.05 -19.40 6.09
C ASP A 484 -33.29 -18.47 7.03
N TYR A 485 -34.04 -17.55 7.66
CA TYR A 485 -33.53 -16.53 8.57
C TYR A 485 -33.37 -17.02 10.02
N ARG A 486 -33.45 -18.33 10.29
CA ARG A 486 -33.25 -18.86 11.64
C ARG A 486 -31.83 -18.55 12.15
N PRO A 487 -31.68 -18.07 13.40
CA PRO A 487 -30.38 -17.89 14.02
C PRO A 487 -29.63 -19.23 14.15
N SER A 488 -28.37 -19.25 13.74
CA SER A 488 -27.50 -20.42 13.74
C SER A 488 -26.03 -20.03 13.81
N MET A 489 -25.22 -20.89 14.43
CA MET A 489 -23.75 -20.75 14.51
C MET A 489 -23.03 -21.65 13.50
N VAL A 490 -23.76 -22.32 12.60
CA VAL A 490 -23.19 -23.32 11.68
C VAL A 490 -22.06 -22.75 10.84
N HIS A 491 -22.18 -21.52 10.34
CA HIS A 491 -21.11 -20.89 9.54
C HIS A 491 -19.84 -20.65 10.35
N TYR A 492 -19.96 -20.23 11.61
CA TYR A 492 -18.80 -20.05 12.50
C TYR A 492 -18.17 -21.39 12.90
N LEU A 493 -18.97 -22.41 13.15
CA LEU A 493 -18.48 -23.76 13.46
C LEU A 493 -17.78 -24.41 12.26
N ASN A 494 -18.31 -24.22 11.05
CA ASN A 494 -17.67 -24.71 9.83
C ASN A 494 -16.38 -23.95 9.52
N ALA A 495 -16.38 -22.63 9.70
CA ALA A 495 -15.20 -21.80 9.46
C ALA A 495 -14.10 -22.03 10.51
N PHE A 496 -14.45 -22.01 11.80
CA PHE A 496 -13.50 -21.96 12.93
C PHE A 496 -13.73 -23.08 13.95
N GLY A 497 -14.17 -24.25 13.48
CA GLY A 497 -14.36 -25.43 14.31
C GLY A 497 -13.10 -25.81 15.08
N VAL A 498 -13.29 -26.26 16.31
CA VAL A 498 -12.24 -26.81 17.17
C VAL A 498 -12.75 -28.12 17.74
N THR A 499 -12.01 -29.20 17.50
CA THR A 499 -12.36 -30.54 18.01
C THR A 499 -11.29 -30.98 19.02
N PRO A 500 -11.52 -30.81 20.34
CA PRO A 500 -10.57 -31.20 21.36
C PRO A 500 -10.26 -32.71 21.27
N GLY A 501 -8.98 -33.08 21.25
CA GLY A 501 -8.54 -34.49 21.21
C GLY A 501 -8.28 -35.08 19.82
N ALA A 502 -8.53 -34.33 18.74
CA ALA A 502 -8.07 -34.71 17.40
C ALA A 502 -6.56 -34.45 17.23
N ALA A 503 -5.92 -35.17 16.30
CA ALA A 503 -4.50 -34.98 15.97
C ALA A 503 -4.21 -33.55 15.48
N ASP A 504 -5.17 -32.95 14.77
CA ASP A 504 -5.23 -31.50 14.54
C ASP A 504 -6.49 -30.94 15.21
N PRO A 505 -6.35 -30.16 16.31
CA PRO A 505 -7.49 -29.61 17.02
C PRO A 505 -8.24 -28.52 16.23
N LEU A 506 -7.63 -27.94 15.19
CA LEU A 506 -8.21 -26.85 14.40
C LEU A 506 -8.91 -27.39 13.15
N THR A 507 -10.10 -27.93 13.31
CA THR A 507 -10.85 -28.58 12.22
C THR A 507 -11.53 -27.62 11.24
N GLY A 508 -11.64 -26.34 11.59
CA GLY A 508 -12.28 -25.32 10.76
C GLY A 508 -11.50 -24.92 9.50
N VAL A 509 -12.20 -24.77 8.37
CA VAL A 509 -11.60 -24.48 7.05
C VAL A 509 -10.95 -23.09 6.93
N ALA A 510 -11.16 -22.20 7.91
CA ALA A 510 -10.71 -20.81 7.87
C ALA A 510 -9.47 -20.51 8.73
N TRP A 511 -9.01 -21.46 9.56
CA TRP A 511 -7.92 -21.22 10.51
C TRP A 511 -6.60 -20.88 9.83
N GLU A 512 -6.21 -21.64 8.82
CA GLU A 512 -4.95 -21.43 8.10
C GLU A 512 -4.87 -20.05 7.46
N SER A 513 -5.93 -19.65 6.74
CA SER A 513 -5.98 -18.35 6.07
C SER A 513 -6.02 -17.18 7.06
N LEU A 514 -6.71 -17.35 8.20
CA LEU A 514 -6.77 -16.33 9.25
C LEU A 514 -5.42 -16.12 9.91
N LEU A 515 -4.78 -17.20 10.35
CA LEU A 515 -3.48 -17.17 11.02
C LEU A 515 -2.36 -16.71 10.07
N GLY A 516 -2.40 -17.17 8.80
CA GLY A 516 -1.48 -16.71 7.76
C GLY A 516 -1.59 -15.20 7.52
N THR A 517 -2.82 -14.68 7.41
CA THR A 517 -3.06 -13.23 7.22
C THR A 517 -2.62 -12.42 8.42
N LEU A 518 -2.97 -12.86 9.63
CA LEU A 518 -2.59 -12.17 10.86
C LEU A 518 -1.06 -12.16 11.02
N GLY A 519 -0.40 -13.29 10.80
CA GLY A 519 1.05 -13.41 10.85
C GLY A 519 1.74 -12.49 9.85
N MET A 520 1.26 -12.46 8.60
CA MET A 520 1.78 -11.56 7.57
C MET A 520 1.55 -10.09 7.92
N ALA A 521 0.37 -9.71 8.42
CA ALA A 521 0.07 -8.33 8.80
C ALA A 521 0.93 -7.86 9.99
N LEU A 522 1.14 -8.73 10.99
CA LEU A 522 2.01 -8.47 12.13
C LEU A 522 3.49 -8.35 11.74
N LEU A 523 3.91 -8.99 10.64
CA LEU A 523 5.26 -8.85 10.09
C LEU A 523 5.42 -7.59 9.22
N VAL A 524 4.48 -7.36 8.30
CA VAL A 524 4.52 -6.26 7.32
C VAL A 524 4.38 -4.90 8.00
N ALA A 525 3.49 -4.76 9.00
CA ALA A 525 3.22 -3.48 9.64
C ALA A 525 4.48 -2.83 10.28
N PRO A 526 5.24 -3.51 11.15
CA PRO A 526 6.44 -2.92 11.75
C PRO A 526 7.55 -2.71 10.72
N LEU A 527 7.78 -3.67 9.81
CA LEU A 527 8.79 -3.53 8.75
C LEU A 527 8.48 -2.34 7.84
N GLY A 528 7.23 -2.20 7.43
CA GLY A 528 6.75 -1.06 6.64
C GLY A 528 6.92 0.26 7.39
N ALA A 529 6.58 0.32 8.68
CA ALA A 529 6.74 1.52 9.48
C ALA A 529 8.22 1.95 9.59
N VAL A 530 9.13 0.99 9.75
CA VAL A 530 10.58 1.25 9.74
C VAL A 530 11.04 1.76 8.38
N LEU A 531 10.66 1.10 7.28
CA LEU A 531 11.05 1.54 5.93
C LEU A 531 10.47 2.92 5.58
N GLY A 532 9.23 3.18 5.94
CA GLY A 532 8.57 4.47 5.76
C GLY A 532 9.22 5.58 6.58
N LEU A 533 9.57 5.30 7.84
CA LEU A 533 10.32 6.21 8.69
C LEU A 533 11.66 6.56 8.06
N LEU A 534 12.43 5.56 7.64
CA LEU A 534 13.76 5.74 7.07
C LEU A 534 13.70 6.54 5.75
N ALA A 535 12.81 6.17 4.84
CA ALA A 535 12.62 6.86 3.57
C ALA A 535 12.17 8.32 3.78
N GLY A 536 11.14 8.53 4.60
CA GLY A 536 10.59 9.85 4.88
C GLY A 536 11.57 10.75 5.64
N TRP A 537 12.36 10.17 6.55
CA TRP A 537 13.42 10.86 7.26
C TRP A 537 14.53 11.33 6.31
N VAL A 538 15.02 10.45 5.43
CA VAL A 538 16.02 10.81 4.42
C VAL A 538 15.51 11.92 3.50
N ILE A 539 14.26 11.81 3.01
CA ILE A 539 13.64 12.83 2.15
C ILE A 539 13.50 14.17 2.88
N SER A 540 13.15 14.16 4.17
CA SER A 540 12.86 15.39 4.91
C SER A 540 14.10 16.09 5.47
N ARG A 541 15.11 15.32 5.92
CA ARG A 541 16.25 15.80 6.71
C ARG A 541 17.56 15.86 5.94
N GLN A 542 17.74 15.03 4.92
CA GLN A 542 19.01 14.90 4.22
C GLN A 542 19.01 15.64 2.88
N GLN A 543 20.17 16.16 2.48
CA GLN A 543 20.42 16.75 1.17
C GLN A 543 21.54 15.97 0.48
N PHE A 544 21.29 15.49 -0.74
CA PHE A 544 22.26 14.68 -1.48
C PHE A 544 21.96 14.74 -2.99
N PRO A 545 22.97 14.52 -3.85
CA PRO A 545 22.77 14.44 -5.30
C PRO A 545 21.85 13.26 -5.62
N GLY A 546 20.78 13.51 -6.39
CA GLY A 546 19.78 12.49 -6.72
C GLY A 546 18.60 12.38 -5.76
N LYS A 547 18.47 13.27 -4.75
CA LYS A 547 17.32 13.29 -3.83
C LYS A 547 15.96 13.28 -4.54
N ARG A 548 15.79 14.07 -5.60
CA ARG A 548 14.54 14.10 -6.41
C ARG A 548 14.25 12.75 -7.07
N LEU A 549 15.29 12.04 -7.49
CA LEU A 549 15.16 10.72 -8.08
C LEU A 549 14.75 9.72 -7.00
N PHE A 550 15.43 9.71 -5.85
CA PHE A 550 15.06 8.86 -4.71
C PHE A 550 13.62 9.08 -4.24
N GLU A 551 13.18 10.33 -4.17
CA GLU A 551 11.80 10.69 -3.86
C GLU A 551 10.85 10.13 -4.93
N ALA A 552 11.12 10.34 -6.22
CA ALA A 552 10.31 9.80 -7.31
C ALA A 552 10.22 8.26 -7.26
N PHE A 553 11.33 7.56 -7.00
CA PHE A 553 11.36 6.11 -6.82
C PHE A 553 10.53 5.67 -5.62
N SER A 554 10.71 6.30 -4.45
CA SER A 554 9.95 5.95 -3.23
C SER A 554 8.43 6.08 -3.41
N PHE A 555 7.99 6.95 -4.33
CA PHE A 555 6.58 7.14 -4.68
C PHE A 555 6.12 6.34 -5.92
N LEU A 556 7.02 5.67 -6.65
CA LEU A 556 6.68 4.91 -7.86
C LEU A 556 5.65 3.79 -7.61
N PRO A 557 5.73 3.00 -6.51
CA PRO A 557 4.74 1.95 -6.24
C PRO A 557 3.29 2.46 -6.12
N LEU A 558 3.09 3.75 -5.83
CA LEU A 558 1.76 4.35 -5.78
C LEU A 558 1.13 4.48 -7.18
N ALA A 559 1.94 4.57 -8.23
CA ALA A 559 1.48 4.75 -9.60
C ALA A 559 1.01 3.45 -10.26
N VAL A 560 1.52 2.32 -9.79
CA VAL A 560 1.27 1.02 -10.40
C VAL A 560 -0.01 0.42 -9.77
N PRO A 561 -1.06 0.15 -10.57
CA PRO A 561 -2.27 -0.48 -10.06
C PRO A 561 -1.98 -1.82 -9.39
N GLY A 562 -2.74 -2.16 -8.35
CA GLY A 562 -2.52 -3.39 -7.62
C GLY A 562 -2.63 -4.66 -8.49
N THR A 563 -3.59 -4.69 -9.43
CA THR A 563 -3.72 -5.80 -10.39
C THR A 563 -2.45 -5.93 -11.23
N VAL A 564 -1.96 -4.83 -11.80
CA VAL A 564 -0.71 -4.80 -12.60
C VAL A 564 0.50 -5.29 -11.79
N ILE A 565 0.64 -4.84 -10.53
CA ILE A 565 1.69 -5.34 -9.62
C ILE A 565 1.57 -6.85 -9.41
N GLY A 566 0.36 -7.35 -9.12
CA GLY A 566 0.14 -8.77 -8.84
C GLY A 566 0.59 -9.67 -10.00
N VAL A 567 0.16 -9.33 -11.21
CA VAL A 567 0.56 -10.05 -12.42
C VAL A 567 2.06 -9.94 -12.67
N ALA A 568 2.60 -8.73 -12.56
CA ALA A 568 4.01 -8.46 -12.76
C ALA A 568 4.89 -9.33 -11.85
N TYR A 569 4.49 -9.48 -10.58
CA TYR A 569 5.20 -10.33 -9.62
C TYR A 569 5.13 -11.81 -10.00
N VAL A 570 3.94 -12.32 -10.38
CA VAL A 570 3.81 -13.73 -10.81
C VAL A 570 4.72 -14.00 -12.01
N LEU A 571 4.72 -13.14 -13.03
CA LEU A 571 5.53 -13.39 -14.21
C LEU A 571 7.04 -13.25 -13.94
N SER A 572 7.43 -12.30 -13.09
CA SER A 572 8.85 -11.97 -12.88
C SER A 572 9.54 -12.85 -11.85
N PHE A 573 8.77 -13.49 -10.96
CA PHE A 573 9.30 -14.28 -9.84
C PHE A 573 8.85 -15.75 -9.87
N ASN A 574 8.39 -16.25 -11.01
CA ASN A 574 8.06 -17.67 -11.22
C ASN A 574 9.29 -18.51 -11.61
N GLY A 575 10.30 -17.88 -12.22
CA GLY A 575 11.56 -18.53 -12.61
C GLY A 575 12.81 -17.77 -12.12
N PRO A 576 14.02 -18.24 -12.50
CA PRO A 576 15.26 -17.53 -12.19
C PRO A 576 15.24 -16.12 -12.80
N PRO A 577 15.92 -15.13 -12.20
CA PRO A 577 16.88 -15.24 -11.08
C PRO A 577 16.26 -15.44 -9.69
N LEU A 578 15.03 -14.97 -9.45
CA LEU A 578 14.42 -14.96 -8.11
C LEU A 578 13.09 -15.71 -8.13
N GLU A 579 13.08 -16.96 -7.69
CA GLU A 579 11.87 -17.78 -7.57
C GLU A 579 11.23 -17.55 -6.20
N LEU A 580 10.25 -16.64 -6.15
CA LEU A 580 9.52 -16.31 -4.92
C LEU A 580 8.06 -16.80 -4.97
N THR A 581 7.60 -17.24 -6.13
CA THR A 581 6.22 -17.72 -6.34
C THR A 581 5.94 -18.92 -5.44
N GLY A 582 4.75 -18.94 -4.83
CA GLY A 582 4.32 -20.02 -3.93
C GLY A 582 4.67 -19.83 -2.45
N GLY A 583 5.63 -18.97 -2.11
CA GLY A 583 6.05 -18.72 -0.72
C GLY A 583 5.49 -17.44 -0.10
N ALA A 584 5.51 -17.32 1.23
CA ALA A 584 5.06 -16.09 1.94
C ALA A 584 5.87 -14.83 1.59
N ALA A 585 7.15 -14.99 1.21
CA ALA A 585 8.06 -13.87 0.98
C ALA A 585 7.58 -12.92 -0.13
N ILE A 586 7.03 -13.46 -1.23
CA ILE A 586 6.52 -12.65 -2.35
C ILE A 586 5.37 -11.75 -1.91
N ILE A 587 4.49 -12.26 -1.05
CA ILE A 587 3.34 -11.54 -0.51
C ILE A 587 3.81 -10.43 0.44
N VAL A 588 4.71 -10.76 1.38
CA VAL A 588 5.27 -9.80 2.34
C VAL A 588 5.95 -8.64 1.60
N ILE A 589 6.81 -8.95 0.62
CA ILE A 589 7.53 -7.93 -0.16
C ILE A 589 6.57 -7.10 -1.01
N CYS A 590 5.57 -7.72 -1.63
CA CYS A 590 4.51 -7.01 -2.36
C CYS A 590 3.77 -6.01 -1.46
N LEU A 591 3.37 -6.43 -0.26
CA LEU A 591 2.68 -5.57 0.70
C LEU A 591 3.58 -4.44 1.22
N LEU A 592 4.87 -4.71 1.47
CA LEU A 592 5.83 -3.69 1.87
C LEU A 592 6.01 -2.61 0.80
N CYS A 593 6.30 -3.01 -0.44
CA CYS A 593 6.50 -2.07 -1.55
C CYS A 593 5.25 -1.25 -1.82
N ARG A 594 4.06 -1.88 -1.76
CA ARG A 594 2.78 -1.21 -1.99
C ARG A 594 2.40 -0.23 -0.87
N ASN A 595 2.78 -0.53 0.38
CA ASN A 595 2.49 0.35 1.52
C ASN A 595 3.53 1.46 1.70
N LEU A 596 4.74 1.28 1.18
CA LEU A 596 5.87 2.20 1.36
C LEU A 596 5.52 3.68 1.08
N PRO A 597 4.92 4.05 -0.07
CA PRO A 597 4.68 5.46 -0.41
C PRO A 597 3.85 6.20 0.63
N VAL A 598 2.81 5.54 1.16
CA VAL A 598 1.92 6.17 2.15
C VAL A 598 2.65 6.30 3.49
N LEU A 599 3.44 5.30 3.88
CA LEU A 599 4.22 5.36 5.12
C LEU A 599 5.32 6.44 5.05
N VAL A 600 5.92 6.66 3.87
CA VAL A 600 6.84 7.79 3.62
C VAL A 600 6.10 9.13 3.85
N GLN A 601 4.92 9.32 3.26
CA GLN A 601 4.13 10.55 3.41
C GLN A 601 3.77 10.82 4.88
N THR A 602 3.31 9.81 5.62
CA THR A 602 2.99 9.97 7.05
C THR A 602 4.19 10.45 7.86
N THR A 603 5.39 9.97 7.51
CA THR A 603 6.63 10.39 8.17
C THR A 603 7.04 11.80 7.77
N VAL A 604 6.98 12.15 6.48
CA VAL A 604 7.30 13.49 5.98
C VAL A 604 6.39 14.54 6.62
N ALA A 605 5.08 14.28 6.69
CA ALA A 605 4.11 15.16 7.32
C ALA A 605 4.39 15.35 8.82
N ALA A 606 4.72 14.27 9.53
CA ALA A 606 5.07 14.36 10.95
C ALA A 606 6.38 15.12 11.19
N LEU A 607 7.40 14.88 10.36
CA LEU A 607 8.69 15.56 10.45
C LEU A 607 8.61 17.04 10.08
N ALA A 608 7.64 17.45 9.25
CA ALA A 608 7.41 18.85 8.92
C ALA A 608 7.00 19.70 10.15
N GLN A 609 6.44 19.06 11.19
CA GLN A 609 6.07 19.72 12.45
C GLN A 609 7.23 19.80 13.46
N VAL A 610 8.30 19.03 13.25
CA VAL A 610 9.46 18.98 14.16
C VAL A 610 10.54 19.94 13.64
N GLU A 611 11.02 20.85 14.48
CA GLU A 611 12.02 21.84 14.07
C GLU A 611 13.34 21.19 13.60
N ARG A 612 13.99 21.79 12.60
CA ARG A 612 15.27 21.30 12.06
C ARG A 612 16.45 21.53 13.01
N SER A 613 16.40 22.60 13.79
CA SER A 613 17.44 23.00 14.75
C SER A 613 17.76 21.91 15.79
N LEU A 614 16.78 21.09 16.19
CA LEU A 614 17.00 19.97 17.12
C LEU A 614 17.98 18.93 16.58
N GLY A 615 17.88 18.61 15.28
CA GLY A 615 18.80 17.68 14.62
C GLY A 615 20.18 18.30 14.39
N GLU A 616 20.22 19.57 14.00
CA GLU A 616 21.46 20.31 13.78
C GLU A 616 22.28 20.46 15.07
N ALA A 617 21.63 20.79 16.19
CA ALA A 617 22.27 20.88 17.51
C ALA A 617 22.91 19.56 17.94
N SER A 618 22.23 18.44 17.69
CA SER A 618 22.75 17.09 17.96
C SER A 618 24.03 16.79 17.15
N LEU A 619 24.02 17.14 15.86
CA LEU A 619 25.17 16.95 14.98
C LEU A 619 26.36 17.85 15.37
N THR A 620 26.11 19.10 15.80
CA THR A 620 27.16 20.01 16.30
C THR A 620 27.82 19.48 17.58
N LEU A 621 27.08 18.76 18.42
CA LEU A 621 27.60 18.08 19.63
C LEU A 621 28.34 16.77 19.30
N GLY A 622 28.51 16.41 18.03
CA GLY A 622 29.26 15.24 17.58
C GLY A 622 28.46 13.94 17.53
N ALA A 623 27.13 13.99 17.69
CA ALA A 623 26.28 12.82 17.51
C ALA A 623 26.22 12.40 16.03
N SER A 624 26.03 11.11 15.77
CA SER A 624 25.79 10.61 14.41
C SER A 624 24.34 10.80 13.96
N ASN A 625 24.07 10.72 12.65
CA ASN A 625 22.70 10.75 12.14
C ASN A 625 21.84 9.60 12.71
N TRP A 626 22.42 8.40 12.86
CA TRP A 626 21.74 7.26 13.50
C TRP A 626 21.35 7.56 14.95
N GLN A 627 22.24 8.19 15.72
CA GLN A 627 21.97 8.57 17.11
C GLN A 627 20.91 9.67 17.18
N THR A 628 20.99 10.67 16.29
CA THR A 628 20.03 11.78 16.20
C THR A 628 18.63 11.25 15.86
N LEU A 629 18.54 10.35 14.88
CA LEU A 629 17.29 9.67 14.53
C LEU A 629 16.73 8.91 15.73
N LEU A 630 17.50 8.01 16.35
CA LEU A 630 16.97 7.13 17.41
C LEU A 630 16.70 7.83 18.75
N ARG A 631 17.52 8.80 19.14
CA ARG A 631 17.45 9.40 20.48
C ARG A 631 16.65 10.69 20.53
N ILE A 632 16.53 11.41 19.42
CA ILE A 632 15.87 12.73 19.39
C ILE A 632 14.60 12.65 18.55
N GLU A 633 14.71 12.26 17.28
CA GLU A 633 13.57 12.34 16.37
C GLU A 633 12.57 11.18 16.57
N LEU A 634 13.03 9.95 16.78
CA LEU A 634 12.17 8.78 16.98
C LEU A 634 11.22 8.92 18.18
N PRO A 635 11.67 9.39 19.38
CA PRO A 635 10.77 9.65 20.50
C PRO A 635 9.74 10.74 20.21
N LEU A 636 10.09 11.75 19.41
CA LEU A 636 9.16 12.82 18.99
C LEU A 636 8.15 12.29 17.96
N LEU A 637 8.57 11.37 17.09
CA LEU A 637 7.74 10.76 16.04
C LEU A 637 6.91 9.56 16.49
N ARG A 638 7.00 9.12 17.74
CA ARG A 638 6.30 7.91 18.25
C ARG A 638 4.79 7.88 17.97
N GLN A 639 4.12 9.05 17.95
CA GLN A 639 2.69 9.14 17.63
C GLN A 639 2.44 8.89 16.14
N ALA A 640 3.27 9.47 15.27
CA ALA A 640 3.21 9.21 13.84
C ALA A 640 3.51 7.74 13.53
N LEU A 641 4.52 7.16 14.17
CA LEU A 641 4.85 5.73 14.03
C LEU A 641 3.73 4.80 14.44
N THR A 642 3.01 5.13 15.51
CA THR A 642 1.82 4.38 15.92
C THR A 642 0.75 4.42 14.83
N GLY A 643 0.52 5.60 14.24
CA GLY A 643 -0.38 5.77 13.10
C GLY A 643 0.05 4.95 11.89
N SER A 644 1.33 5.01 11.52
CA SER A 644 1.93 4.24 10.42
C SER A 644 1.83 2.73 10.66
N LEU A 645 2.01 2.26 11.90
CA LEU A 645 1.88 0.86 12.27
C LEU A 645 0.42 0.37 12.14
N ILE A 646 -0.53 1.13 12.69
CA ILE A 646 -1.97 0.83 12.58
C ILE A 646 -2.38 0.79 11.11
N TYR A 647 -1.99 1.80 10.34
CA TYR A 647 -2.31 1.89 8.92
C TYR A 647 -1.71 0.72 8.14
N GLY A 648 -0.43 0.42 8.34
CA GLY A 648 0.27 -0.70 7.70
C GLY A 648 -0.38 -2.05 8.02
N PHE A 649 -0.80 -2.26 9.27
CA PHE A 649 -1.52 -3.46 9.71
C PHE A 649 -2.88 -3.59 9.02
N VAL A 650 -3.72 -2.56 9.11
CA VAL A 650 -5.07 -2.57 8.49
C VAL A 650 -4.97 -2.77 6.98
N ARG A 651 -4.00 -2.12 6.31
CA ARG A 651 -3.77 -2.32 4.88
C ARG A 651 -3.31 -3.73 4.54
N ALA A 652 -2.43 -4.33 5.34
CA ALA A 652 -1.97 -5.70 5.11
C ALA A 652 -3.13 -6.70 5.26
N MET A 653 -4.01 -6.50 6.25
CA MET A 653 -5.20 -7.34 6.50
C MET A 653 -6.27 -7.24 5.41
N THR A 654 -6.39 -6.09 4.75
CA THR A 654 -7.51 -5.79 3.82
C THR A 654 -7.11 -5.80 2.33
N THR A 655 -5.82 -5.97 2.02
CA THR A 655 -5.34 -5.95 0.63
C THR A 655 -5.72 -7.23 -0.11
N ILE A 656 -6.27 -7.06 -1.33
CA ILE A 656 -6.63 -8.17 -2.23
C ILE A 656 -6.07 -7.99 -3.65
N THR A 657 -6.04 -6.77 -4.18
CA THR A 657 -5.89 -6.51 -5.62
C THR A 657 -4.62 -7.08 -6.25
N ALA A 658 -3.47 -6.97 -5.57
CA ALA A 658 -2.21 -7.59 -6.02
C ALA A 658 -2.06 -9.02 -5.50
N VAL A 659 -2.55 -9.24 -4.28
CA VAL A 659 -2.41 -10.47 -3.51
C VAL A 659 -3.11 -11.66 -4.15
N ILE A 660 -4.26 -11.45 -4.80
CA ILE A 660 -5.05 -12.53 -5.40
C ILE A 660 -4.27 -13.35 -6.44
N PHE A 661 -3.26 -12.75 -7.06
CA PHE A 661 -2.38 -13.42 -8.02
C PHE A 661 -1.22 -14.19 -7.34
N LEU A 662 -0.87 -13.83 -6.11
CA LEU A 662 0.33 -14.30 -5.41
C LEU A 662 0.07 -15.43 -4.41
N VAL A 663 -1.19 -15.61 -4.04
CA VAL A 663 -1.61 -16.63 -3.09
C VAL A 663 -1.43 -18.03 -3.68
N SER A 664 -0.96 -18.96 -2.84
CA SER A 664 -0.80 -20.38 -3.14
C SER A 664 -1.53 -21.24 -2.11
N ALA A 665 -1.65 -22.54 -2.36
CA ALA A 665 -2.34 -23.47 -1.46
C ALA A 665 -1.79 -23.47 -0.02
N GLY A 666 -0.48 -23.26 0.17
CA GLY A 666 0.14 -23.21 1.50
C GLY A 666 0.13 -21.82 2.17
N HIS A 667 -0.24 -20.77 1.44
CA HIS A 667 -0.20 -19.37 1.92
C HIS A 667 -1.44 -18.60 1.48
N GLU A 668 -2.62 -19.16 1.74
CA GLU A 668 -3.89 -18.49 1.45
C GLU A 668 -4.14 -17.32 2.42
N LEU A 669 -4.59 -16.19 1.87
CA LEU A 669 -4.95 -15.02 2.66
C LEU A 669 -6.46 -14.96 2.90
N ALA A 670 -6.86 -14.34 4.00
CA ALA A 670 -8.24 -14.14 4.41
C ALA A 670 -9.06 -13.50 3.30
N THR A 671 -8.48 -12.49 2.64
CA THR A 671 -9.13 -11.74 1.58
C THR A 671 -9.41 -12.60 0.33
N THR A 672 -8.48 -13.48 -0.05
CA THR A 672 -8.64 -14.42 -1.16
C THR A 672 -9.57 -15.58 -0.81
N PHE A 673 -9.51 -16.04 0.44
CA PHE A 673 -10.42 -17.07 0.93
C PHE A 673 -11.88 -16.60 0.88
N ILE A 674 -12.15 -15.39 1.40
CA ILE A 674 -13.51 -14.84 1.42
C ILE A 674 -14.03 -14.65 0.00
N ILE A 675 -13.26 -14.05 -0.92
CA ILE A 675 -13.73 -13.87 -2.30
C ILE A 675 -14.01 -15.21 -2.99
N ASN A 676 -13.18 -16.23 -2.78
CA ASN A 676 -13.39 -17.56 -3.37
C ASN A 676 -14.70 -18.19 -2.87
N ARG A 677 -15.03 -18.02 -1.58
CA ARG A 677 -16.32 -18.46 -1.02
C ARG A 677 -17.50 -17.70 -1.63
N VAL A 678 -17.35 -16.39 -1.84
CA VAL A 678 -18.40 -15.59 -2.50
C VAL A 678 -18.63 -15.99 -3.95
N ILE A 679 -17.55 -16.24 -4.70
CA ILE A 679 -17.62 -16.70 -6.10
C ILE A 679 -18.28 -18.08 -6.18
N ASN A 680 -18.01 -18.97 -5.22
CA ASN A 680 -18.62 -20.30 -5.15
C ASN A 680 -20.07 -20.29 -4.62
N GLY A 681 -20.61 -19.14 -4.20
CA GLY A 681 -21.96 -19.01 -3.65
C GLY A 681 -22.10 -19.31 -2.16
N ASP A 682 -21.00 -19.55 -1.45
CA ASP A 682 -20.95 -19.81 0.00
C ASP A 682 -21.01 -18.51 0.82
N TYR A 683 -22.07 -17.72 0.62
CA TYR A 683 -22.21 -16.39 1.23
C TYR A 683 -22.23 -16.44 2.77
N GLY A 684 -22.85 -17.45 3.38
CA GLY A 684 -22.94 -17.57 4.85
C GLY A 684 -21.57 -17.68 5.51
N LEU A 685 -20.69 -18.53 4.97
CA LEU A 685 -19.32 -18.70 5.44
C LEU A 685 -18.48 -17.43 5.20
N ALA A 686 -18.61 -16.82 4.02
CA ALA A 686 -17.91 -15.58 3.67
C ALA A 686 -18.28 -14.41 4.61
N VAL A 687 -19.56 -14.29 4.97
CA VAL A 687 -20.07 -13.26 5.87
C VAL A 687 -19.62 -13.53 7.31
N ALA A 688 -19.74 -14.76 7.80
CA ALA A 688 -19.24 -15.14 9.12
C ALA A 688 -17.74 -14.85 9.27
N TYR A 689 -16.92 -15.21 8.27
CA TYR A 689 -15.50 -14.87 8.26
C TYR A 689 -15.31 -13.34 8.30
N SER A 690 -16.02 -12.59 7.46
CA SER A 690 -15.91 -11.13 7.38
C SER A 690 -16.18 -10.45 8.73
N THR A 691 -17.18 -10.89 9.48
CA THR A 691 -17.47 -10.35 10.82
C THR A 691 -16.30 -10.53 11.79
N LEU A 692 -15.70 -11.73 11.78
CA LEU A 692 -14.59 -12.06 12.66
C LEU A 692 -13.35 -11.25 12.27
N LEU A 693 -13.08 -11.09 10.98
CA LEU A 693 -11.95 -10.33 10.47
C LEU A 693 -12.04 -8.83 10.83
N ILE A 694 -13.24 -8.25 10.76
CA ILE A 694 -13.49 -6.87 11.20
C ILE A 694 -13.28 -6.75 12.71
N GLY A 695 -13.86 -7.67 13.49
CA GLY A 695 -13.72 -7.70 14.95
C GLY A 695 -12.26 -7.80 15.38
N LEU A 696 -11.51 -8.73 14.79
CA LEU A 696 -10.07 -8.91 15.03
C LEU A 696 -9.28 -7.64 14.67
N SER A 697 -9.56 -7.04 13.52
CA SER A 697 -8.90 -5.80 13.10
C SER A 697 -9.16 -4.66 14.10
N LEU A 698 -10.40 -4.50 14.57
CA LEU A 698 -10.75 -3.51 15.58
C LEU A 698 -10.05 -3.76 16.93
N VAL A 699 -9.94 -5.03 17.35
CA VAL A 699 -9.21 -5.42 18.57
C VAL A 699 -7.74 -5.04 18.45
N VAL A 700 -7.07 -5.39 17.35
CA VAL A 700 -5.64 -5.07 17.16
C VAL A 700 -5.42 -3.56 17.13
N VAL A 701 -6.27 -2.81 16.42
CA VAL A 701 -6.20 -1.34 16.41
C VAL A 701 -6.36 -0.78 17.83
N ALA A 702 -7.32 -1.29 18.61
CA ALA A 702 -7.54 -0.87 19.99
C ALA A 702 -6.35 -1.20 20.91
N VAL A 703 -5.74 -2.38 20.74
CA VAL A 703 -4.54 -2.79 21.50
C VAL A 703 -3.36 -1.88 21.18
N VAL A 704 -3.06 -1.66 19.90
CA VAL A 704 -1.95 -0.79 19.48
C VAL A 704 -2.15 0.65 20.00
N GLN A 705 -3.38 1.18 19.93
CA GLN A 705 -3.69 2.51 20.49
C GLN A 705 -3.52 2.59 22.01
N ARG A 706 -3.86 1.53 22.74
CA ARG A 706 -3.65 1.48 24.21
C ARG A 706 -2.18 1.43 24.56
N LEU A 707 -1.41 0.58 23.89
CA LEU A 707 0.04 0.42 24.11
C LEU A 707 0.83 1.69 23.77
N ALA A 708 0.43 2.42 22.73
CA ALA A 708 1.11 3.64 22.31
C ALA A 708 0.97 4.82 23.30
N GLY A 709 0.06 4.72 24.29
CA GLY A 709 -0.16 5.72 25.31
C GLY A 709 -0.77 7.02 24.75
N ARG A 710 -1.98 7.36 25.19
CA ARG A 710 -2.60 8.66 24.90
C ARG A 710 -1.83 9.77 25.64
N ARG A 711 -0.76 10.32 25.05
CA ARG A 711 -0.38 11.69 25.44
C ARG A 711 -1.45 12.61 24.88
N ARG A 712 -2.38 13.00 25.75
CA ARG A 712 -3.18 14.21 25.57
C ARG A 712 -2.20 15.29 25.12
N ALA A 713 -2.36 15.79 23.90
CA ALA A 713 -1.85 17.11 23.58
C ALA A 713 -2.35 18.04 24.71
N GLY A 714 -1.47 18.89 25.24
CA GLY A 714 -1.85 19.85 26.28
C GLY A 714 -3.09 20.65 25.87
N PRO A 715 -3.82 21.25 26.82
CA PRO A 715 -5.11 21.87 26.56
C PRO A 715 -4.98 23.09 25.63
N ALA A 716 -5.11 22.84 24.32
CA ALA A 716 -5.49 23.81 23.31
C ALA A 716 -6.39 23.08 22.30
N ALA A 717 -7.69 23.41 22.37
CA ALA A 717 -8.79 22.96 21.50
C ALA A 717 -9.34 21.52 21.65
N GLY A 718 -10.31 21.37 22.57
CA GLY A 718 -11.48 20.47 22.41
C GLY A 718 -11.29 18.96 22.65
N PRO A 719 -12.18 18.29 23.42
CA PRO A 719 -12.10 16.84 23.64
C PRO A 719 -12.67 16.08 22.44
N GLY A 720 -11.90 15.18 21.81
CA GLY A 720 -12.46 14.11 20.96
C GLY A 720 -11.77 13.75 19.64
N GLY A 721 -10.52 14.13 19.39
CA GLY A 721 -9.80 13.70 18.19
C GLY A 721 -9.04 12.39 18.39
N ILE A 722 -9.40 11.33 17.65
CA ILE A 722 -8.40 10.33 17.25
C ILE A 722 -7.49 11.04 16.24
N PRO A 723 -6.17 11.12 16.47
CA PRO A 723 -5.24 11.64 15.48
C PRO A 723 -4.98 10.52 14.45
N ILE A 724 -5.85 10.42 13.44
CA ILE A 724 -5.50 9.75 12.19
C ILE A 724 -5.07 10.86 11.24
N HIS A 725 -3.79 11.24 11.33
CA HIS A 725 -3.16 12.05 10.29
C HIS A 725 -2.96 11.16 9.07
N VAL A 726 -3.98 11.14 8.20
CA VAL A 726 -3.83 10.74 6.80
C VAL A 726 -4.06 12.01 5.99
N SER A 727 -2.96 12.60 5.54
CA SER A 727 -2.91 13.69 4.58
C SER A 727 -1.86 13.39 3.55
#